data_AF-A0A811V314-F1
#
_entry.id   AF-A0A811V314-F1
#
_cell.length_a   1.000
_cell.length_b   1.000
_cell.length_c   1.000
_cell.angle_alpha   90.00
_cell.angle_beta   90.00
_cell.angle_gamma   90.00
#
_symmetry.space_group_name_H-M   'P 1'
#
loop_
_entity.id
_entity.type
_entity.pdbx_description
1 polymer ?
#
loop_
_entity_poly.entity_id
_entity_poly.type
_entity_poly.pdbx_seq_one_letter_code
_entity_poly.pdbx_strand_id
1 'polypeptide(L)'
;MRQFPAAKWKAKPVDLYDCRLRSWYMEAATSPKDIIILLDSSGSMKGQRLDIAKKVVNTILDTLGTNDFVNIFTFGKTVEPAVKCFEETLVQANLGNIRELMEGVDNVNIGNIANFTAALTKAFEVLEQFRTEQRGAQCNQAIMIVSDGAPFTYADVFEQYNWRDLPFKPVRVFTYLIGKEVADVKDIKWMACANQGYYVHLSDMAEVREMVLNYIPVMARPLVLGKNDHPVVWTQVYADFIDPKMSDWLWETKQCDDQREDVLEFRREGYRMLEPNEVHKRIYLRNKAAWNQPLESDTYQFMTTVSMPVYDRRMNATKIANLLGVAGTDVPIRDIKRMLSPFLLGVNGYAFIVTNNGYILFHPDFRPIFQGNILKPAYNSVDMIEVELLDDDRAARDFNPVLLTIRDSIINQSTGSKWMLVKNHFDEMKRVARIKRQYYWRAIPNTPFTLVITYPEQYGVHRLAIRAENEIHRMNIKGENLLNYFGGKRWRIHPTWLYCKHNNKTFATPEEELVWFLNKMSQPGWRWPLSRSALPPEHAALMFCDRQLMQSLVFDARVTEWFSKNTSFNSKDDKGNEFKQRFGITVAFLATHSGLTRWQEFHSNMAEEAGAGEVFSEQNKRAIDEMWYKRAVDQHFVHKDSFVYSVPFDAGDLGEEITVTASNAVFHTESAKSAPAAVVGFQFHHSALDKLFRNITGNVSGTYFNIFNFDHFKLTILI
;
A
#
# COMPACT_ATOMS: atom_id res chain seq x y z
N MET A 1 -21.42 17.85 -2.06
CA MET A 1 -21.27 16.57 -1.35
C MET A 1 -21.98 16.65 0.00
N ARG A 2 -22.67 15.59 0.44
CA ARG A 2 -23.18 15.47 1.82
C ARG A 2 -22.51 14.25 2.44
N GLN A 3 -21.90 14.43 3.60
CA GLN A 3 -21.22 13.36 4.35
C GLN A 3 -21.86 13.17 5.73
N PHE A 4 -21.80 11.95 6.24
CA PHE A 4 -22.25 11.60 7.58
C PHE A 4 -21.22 10.67 8.24
N PRO A 5 -20.84 10.88 9.52
CA PRO A 5 -21.25 11.97 10.40
C PRO A 5 -20.77 13.34 9.92
N ALA A 6 -21.42 14.41 10.38
CA ALA A 6 -21.01 15.76 10.02
C ALA A 6 -19.63 16.06 10.60
N ALA A 7 -18.68 16.41 9.73
CA ALA A 7 -17.33 16.81 10.12
C ALA A 7 -17.00 18.20 9.57
N LYS A 8 -16.17 18.95 10.29
CA LYS A 8 -15.72 20.28 9.87
C LYS A 8 -14.76 20.17 8.68
N TRP A 9 -15.10 20.81 7.57
CA TRP A 9 -14.27 20.84 6.37
C TRP A 9 -13.01 21.69 6.59
N LYS A 10 -11.82 21.15 6.25
CA LYS A 10 -10.54 21.85 6.36
C LYS A 10 -10.31 22.66 5.08
N ALA A 11 -10.56 23.96 5.11
CA ALA A 11 -10.53 24.85 3.94
C ALA A 11 -9.22 25.67 3.76
N LYS A 12 -8.13 25.30 4.44
CA LYS A 12 -6.85 26.06 4.39
C LYS A 12 -5.71 25.18 3.85
N PRO A 13 -4.93 25.67 2.86
CA PRO A 13 -5.22 26.81 1.97
C PRO A 13 -6.47 26.54 1.10
N VAL A 14 -6.96 27.55 0.35
CA VAL A 14 -8.22 27.52 -0.43
C VAL A 14 -8.43 26.17 -1.10
N ASP A 15 -9.54 25.52 -0.77
CA ASP A 15 -9.83 24.18 -1.27
C ASP A 15 -10.51 24.23 -2.64
N LEU A 16 -9.90 23.52 -3.60
CA LEU A 16 -10.42 23.33 -4.97
C LEU A 16 -11.09 21.96 -5.14
N TYR A 17 -11.44 21.31 -4.03
CA TYR A 17 -12.06 19.99 -4.01
C TYR A 17 -13.39 19.97 -4.79
N ASP A 18 -13.42 19.13 -5.82
CA ASP A 18 -14.65 18.71 -6.49
C ASP A 18 -14.80 17.19 -6.37
N CYS A 19 -15.91 16.74 -5.80
CA CYS A 19 -16.21 15.32 -5.67
C CYS A 19 -16.40 14.63 -7.03
N ARG A 20 -16.81 15.36 -8.08
CA ARG A 20 -17.06 14.78 -9.41
C ARG A 20 -15.78 14.33 -10.12
N LEU A 21 -14.65 14.94 -9.79
CA LEU A 21 -13.34 14.59 -10.33
C LEU A 21 -12.69 13.41 -9.58
N ARG A 22 -13.31 12.91 -8.51
CA ARG A 22 -12.74 11.81 -7.73
C ARG A 22 -13.06 10.47 -8.39
N SER A 23 -12.10 9.54 -8.34
CA SER A 23 -12.23 8.20 -8.93
C SER A 23 -13.49 7.48 -8.46
N TRP A 24 -13.85 7.59 -7.18
CA TRP A 24 -15.06 6.95 -6.63
C TRP A 24 -16.36 7.45 -7.25
N TYR A 25 -16.40 8.71 -7.66
CA TYR A 25 -17.54 9.28 -8.35
C TYR A 25 -17.52 8.86 -9.82
N MET A 26 -16.38 9.02 -10.50
CA MET A 26 -16.24 8.75 -11.94
C MET A 26 -16.48 7.28 -12.31
N GLU A 27 -15.89 6.35 -11.54
CA GLU A 27 -15.98 4.91 -11.78
C GLU A 27 -17.41 4.37 -11.56
N ALA A 28 -18.20 5.01 -10.69
CA ALA A 28 -19.62 4.66 -10.51
C ALA A 28 -20.56 5.42 -11.45
N ALA A 29 -20.23 6.65 -11.83
CA ALA A 29 -21.06 7.48 -12.70
C ALA A 29 -20.99 7.04 -14.16
N THR A 30 -19.84 6.53 -14.61
CA THR A 30 -19.59 6.15 -16.01
C THR A 30 -19.04 4.74 -16.10
N SER A 31 -19.35 4.04 -17.19
CA SER A 31 -18.69 2.77 -17.50
C SER A 31 -17.32 3.00 -18.16
N PRO A 32 -16.41 2.01 -18.12
CA PRO A 32 -15.10 2.09 -18.76
C PRO A 32 -15.19 2.56 -20.21
N LYS A 33 -14.21 3.33 -20.65
CA LYS A 33 -14.26 4.01 -21.95
C LYS A 33 -12.91 4.10 -22.66
N ASP A 34 -12.98 3.97 -23.98
CA ASP A 34 -11.87 4.20 -24.92
C ASP A 34 -12.06 5.60 -25.51
N ILE A 35 -11.15 6.53 -25.21
CA ILE A 35 -11.24 7.93 -25.63
C ILE A 35 -10.07 8.30 -26.54
N ILE A 36 -10.38 8.91 -27.68
CA ILE A 36 -9.38 9.63 -28.47
C ILE A 36 -9.65 11.12 -28.36
N ILE A 37 -8.62 11.87 -27.94
CA ILE A 37 -8.67 13.32 -27.89
C ILE A 37 -7.98 13.87 -29.14
N LEU A 38 -8.71 14.63 -29.94
CA LEU A 38 -8.20 15.33 -31.12
C LEU A 38 -7.98 16.80 -30.75
N LEU A 39 -6.73 17.22 -30.67
CA LEU A 39 -6.34 18.60 -30.36
C LEU A 39 -5.93 19.34 -31.64
N ASP A 40 -6.66 20.40 -31.94
CA ASP A 40 -6.33 21.29 -33.06
C ASP A 40 -5.03 22.06 -32.75
N SER A 41 -4.03 21.87 -33.61
CA SER A 41 -2.74 22.57 -33.52
C SER A 41 -2.57 23.63 -34.61
N SER A 42 -3.66 24.12 -35.20
CA SER A 42 -3.60 25.12 -36.26
C SER A 42 -3.17 26.51 -35.79
N GLY A 43 -2.70 27.33 -36.74
CA GLY A 43 -2.25 28.70 -36.47
C GLY A 43 -3.26 29.58 -35.73
N SER A 44 -4.56 29.33 -35.85
CA SER A 44 -5.63 30.09 -35.19
C SER A 44 -5.74 29.80 -33.69
N MET A 45 -5.21 28.66 -33.23
CA MET A 45 -5.17 28.28 -31.82
C MET A 45 -4.09 29.04 -31.02
N LYS A 46 -3.24 29.86 -31.66
CA LYS A 46 -2.13 30.55 -30.99
C LYS A 46 -2.58 31.51 -29.88
N GLY A 47 -1.87 31.47 -28.75
CA GLY A 47 -2.12 32.33 -27.59
C GLY A 47 -3.14 31.73 -26.64
N GLN A 48 -4.11 32.54 -26.17
CA GLN A 48 -5.07 32.13 -25.13
C GLN A 48 -5.90 30.89 -25.50
N ARG A 49 -6.19 30.67 -26.78
CA ARG A 49 -6.98 29.52 -27.24
C ARG A 49 -6.27 28.20 -26.96
N LEU A 50 -4.96 28.12 -27.22
CA LEU A 50 -4.14 26.95 -26.92
C LEU A 50 -4.06 26.72 -25.40
N ASP A 51 -3.90 27.77 -24.59
CA ASP A 51 -3.85 27.62 -23.13
C ASP A 51 -5.17 27.08 -22.55
N ILE A 52 -6.30 27.55 -23.08
CA ILE A 52 -7.63 27.00 -22.75
C ILE A 52 -7.72 25.54 -23.22
N ALA A 53 -7.25 25.23 -24.44
CA ALA A 53 -7.29 23.88 -24.98
C ALA A 53 -6.47 22.89 -24.15
N LYS A 54 -5.23 23.25 -23.77
CA LYS A 54 -4.39 22.48 -22.85
C LYS A 54 -5.11 22.25 -21.52
N LYS A 55 -5.75 23.28 -20.98
CA LYS A 55 -6.53 23.15 -19.74
C LYS A 55 -7.72 22.21 -19.87
N VAL A 56 -8.42 22.23 -21.00
CA VAL A 56 -9.53 21.32 -21.31
C VAL A 56 -9.03 19.89 -21.33
N VAL A 57 -7.96 19.61 -22.08
CA VAL A 57 -7.37 18.27 -22.18
C VAL A 57 -6.92 17.77 -20.81
N ASN A 58 -6.22 18.60 -20.03
CA ASN A 58 -5.79 18.22 -18.67
C ASN A 58 -7.00 17.91 -17.76
N THR A 59 -8.09 18.67 -17.89
CA THR A 59 -9.32 18.43 -17.11
C THR A 59 -10.04 17.15 -17.57
N ILE A 60 -9.99 16.82 -18.86
CA ILE A 60 -10.52 15.54 -19.39
C ILE A 60 -9.67 14.39 -18.83
N LEU A 61 -8.34 14.48 -18.87
CA LEU A 61 -7.45 13.45 -18.34
C LEU A 61 -7.66 13.22 -16.85
N ASP A 62 -7.88 14.29 -16.06
CA ASP A 62 -8.22 14.20 -14.63
C ASP A 62 -9.52 13.39 -14.37
N THR A 63 -10.41 13.26 -15.36
CA THR A 63 -11.68 12.50 -15.22
C THR A 63 -11.53 11.02 -15.56
N LEU A 64 -10.38 10.58 -16.08
CA LEU A 64 -10.17 9.20 -16.48
C LEU A 64 -9.79 8.33 -15.29
N GLY A 65 -10.38 7.14 -15.24
CA GLY A 65 -10.02 6.10 -14.28
C GLY A 65 -9.05 5.10 -14.90
N THR A 66 -8.47 4.23 -14.07
CA THR A 66 -7.53 3.20 -14.53
C THR A 66 -8.12 2.13 -15.46
N ASN A 67 -9.45 2.01 -15.51
CA ASN A 67 -10.12 1.10 -16.43
C ASN A 67 -10.34 1.72 -17.82
N ASP A 68 -10.00 3.00 -17.99
CA ASP A 68 -10.17 3.73 -19.24
C ASP A 68 -8.90 3.66 -20.09
N PHE A 69 -9.06 3.76 -21.40
CA PHE A 69 -7.96 3.85 -22.36
C PHE A 69 -8.02 5.18 -23.09
N VAL A 70 -6.87 5.81 -23.29
CA VAL A 70 -6.79 7.12 -23.91
C VAL A 70 -5.57 7.24 -24.81
N ASN A 71 -5.72 8.01 -25.89
CA ASN A 71 -4.60 8.59 -26.62
C ASN A 71 -5.00 9.99 -27.13
N ILE A 72 -3.99 10.82 -27.39
CA ILE A 72 -4.15 12.21 -27.83
C ILE A 72 -3.42 12.39 -29.14
N PHE A 73 -4.14 12.85 -30.17
CA PHE A 73 -3.56 13.23 -31.44
C PHE A 73 -3.69 14.74 -31.63
N THR A 74 -2.59 15.36 -32.03
CA THR A 74 -2.56 16.74 -32.51
C THR A 74 -2.70 16.72 -34.02
N PHE A 75 -3.49 17.64 -34.57
CA PHE A 75 -3.66 17.72 -36.01
C PHE A 75 -3.46 19.14 -36.52
N GLY A 76 -2.49 19.25 -37.43
CA GLY A 76 -2.29 20.40 -38.30
C GLY A 76 -2.35 19.92 -39.74
N LYS A 77 -1.25 20.08 -40.49
CA LYS A 77 -1.12 19.51 -41.84
C LYS A 77 -1.08 17.97 -41.81
N THR A 78 -0.40 17.44 -40.80
CA THR A 78 -0.28 16.01 -40.49
C THR A 78 -0.93 15.75 -39.13
N VAL A 79 -1.31 14.49 -38.91
CA VAL A 79 -1.82 14.01 -37.63
C VAL A 79 -0.65 13.33 -36.92
N GLU A 80 -0.33 13.80 -35.72
CA GLU A 80 0.80 13.28 -34.93
C GLU A 80 0.30 12.95 -33.51
N PRO A 81 0.78 11.87 -32.88
CA PRO A 81 0.47 11.62 -31.48
C PRO A 81 1.17 12.66 -30.61
N ALA A 82 0.49 13.11 -29.54
CA ALA A 82 1.06 14.07 -28.59
C ALA A 82 2.33 13.52 -27.91
N VAL A 83 2.35 12.21 -27.67
CA VAL A 83 3.48 11.48 -27.10
C VAL A 83 3.97 10.47 -28.13
N LYS A 84 5.22 10.61 -28.58
CA LYS A 84 5.78 9.80 -29.67
C LYS A 84 5.88 8.31 -29.35
N CYS A 85 6.06 7.95 -28.08
CA CYS A 85 6.22 6.54 -27.67
C CYS A 85 4.90 5.76 -27.64
N PHE A 86 3.75 6.42 -27.59
CA PHE A 86 2.44 5.76 -27.62
C PHE A 86 1.95 5.44 -29.03
N GLU A 87 2.68 5.92 -30.05
CA GLU A 87 2.43 5.68 -31.47
C GLU A 87 0.92 5.81 -31.80
N GLU A 88 0.33 4.81 -32.44
CA GLU A 88 -1.08 4.78 -32.84
C GLU A 88 -1.92 3.86 -31.93
N THR A 89 -1.49 3.66 -30.68
CA THR A 89 -2.15 2.75 -29.73
C THR A 89 -2.87 3.51 -28.62
N LEU A 90 -3.98 2.96 -28.10
CA LEU A 90 -4.59 3.46 -26.87
C LEU A 90 -3.83 2.91 -25.66
N VAL A 91 -3.50 3.80 -24.72
CA VAL A 91 -2.83 3.42 -23.47
C VAL A 91 -3.79 3.47 -22.31
N GLN A 92 -3.61 2.59 -21.33
CA GLN A 92 -4.39 2.61 -20.11
C GLN A 92 -4.16 3.93 -19.36
N ALA A 93 -5.22 4.54 -18.85
CA ALA A 93 -5.20 5.82 -18.14
C ALA A 93 -4.70 5.68 -16.69
N ASN A 94 -3.48 5.17 -16.53
CA ASN A 94 -2.78 5.12 -15.24
C ASN A 94 -2.16 6.49 -14.92
N LEU A 95 -1.93 6.79 -13.64
CA LEU A 95 -1.38 8.10 -13.24
C LEU A 95 -0.04 8.42 -13.93
N GLY A 96 0.80 7.41 -14.16
CA GLY A 96 2.05 7.58 -14.91
C GLY A 96 1.83 7.98 -16.37
N ASN A 97 0.95 7.26 -17.09
CA ASN A 97 0.65 7.53 -18.50
C ASN A 97 -0.07 8.87 -18.68
N ILE A 98 -1.00 9.20 -17.76
CA ILE A 98 -1.70 10.49 -17.77
C ILE A 98 -0.71 11.65 -17.64
N ARG A 99 0.29 11.54 -16.75
CA ARG A 99 1.33 12.58 -16.60
C ARG A 99 2.13 12.76 -17.88
N GLU A 100 2.57 11.66 -18.48
CA GLU A 100 3.30 11.71 -19.76
C GLU A 100 2.46 12.39 -20.85
N LEU A 101 1.15 12.09 -20.91
CA LEU A 101 0.22 12.76 -21.83
C LEU A 101 0.07 14.26 -21.52
N MET A 102 0.01 14.65 -20.25
CA MET A 102 -0.08 16.06 -19.84
C MET A 102 1.18 16.83 -20.25
N GLU A 103 2.37 16.28 -20.00
CA GLU A 103 3.65 16.86 -20.42
C GLU A 103 3.77 16.92 -21.95
N GLY A 104 3.29 15.90 -22.66
CA GLY A 104 3.21 15.88 -24.11
C GLY A 104 2.32 17.00 -24.67
N VAL A 105 1.16 17.24 -24.04
CA VAL A 105 0.23 18.31 -24.41
C VAL A 105 0.83 19.70 -24.15
N ASP A 106 1.60 19.88 -23.08
CA ASP A 106 2.24 21.15 -22.77
C ASP A 106 3.32 21.52 -23.80
N ASN A 107 3.98 20.55 -24.41
CA ASN A 107 5.03 20.72 -25.42
C ASN A 107 4.54 20.79 -26.87
N VAL A 108 3.22 20.83 -27.11
CA VAL A 108 2.65 20.88 -28.47
C VAL A 108 3.01 22.19 -29.18
N ASN A 109 3.60 22.06 -30.36
CA ASN A 109 3.90 23.18 -31.25
C ASN A 109 2.75 23.44 -32.23
N ILE A 110 2.59 24.70 -32.59
CA ILE A 110 1.55 25.13 -33.52
C ILE A 110 2.03 24.91 -34.96
N GLY A 111 1.17 24.27 -35.76
CA GLY A 111 1.37 24.00 -37.18
C GLY A 111 0.56 24.93 -38.09
N ASN A 112 0.49 24.54 -39.37
CA ASN A 112 -0.23 25.27 -40.42
C ASN A 112 -1.75 24.97 -40.36
N ILE A 113 -2.38 24.65 -41.49
CA ILE A 113 -3.85 24.45 -41.58
C ILE A 113 -4.25 23.12 -40.94
N ALA A 114 -5.37 23.10 -40.21
CA ALA A 114 -5.96 21.89 -39.61
C ALA A 114 -6.63 20.98 -40.66
N ASN A 115 -6.20 19.72 -40.71
CA ASN A 115 -6.80 18.68 -41.55
C ASN A 115 -7.70 17.74 -40.73
N PHE A 116 -8.97 18.12 -40.59
CA PHE A 116 -9.98 17.34 -39.85
C PHE A 116 -10.25 15.98 -40.47
N THR A 117 -10.26 15.86 -41.81
CA THR A 117 -10.53 14.59 -42.49
C THR A 117 -9.50 13.53 -42.10
N ALA A 118 -8.22 13.89 -42.11
CA ALA A 118 -7.15 12.98 -41.70
C ALA A 118 -7.26 12.61 -40.22
N ALA A 119 -7.52 13.60 -39.34
CA ALA A 119 -7.64 13.38 -37.90
C ALA A 119 -8.80 12.45 -37.52
N LEU A 120 -9.97 12.68 -38.11
CA LEU A 120 -11.16 11.85 -37.87
C LEU A 120 -10.98 10.44 -38.41
N THR A 121 -10.44 10.30 -39.63
CA THR A 121 -10.15 8.98 -40.22
C THR A 121 -9.23 8.18 -39.32
N LYS A 122 -8.14 8.80 -38.85
CA LYS A 122 -7.19 8.16 -37.95
C LYS A 122 -7.84 7.73 -36.62
N ALA A 123 -8.66 8.59 -36.02
CA ALA A 123 -9.35 8.27 -34.78
C ALA A 123 -10.30 7.07 -34.94
N PHE A 124 -11.04 7.00 -36.05
CA PHE A 124 -11.92 5.87 -36.31
C PHE A 124 -11.16 4.56 -36.56
N GLU A 125 -10.05 4.60 -37.31
CA GLU A 125 -9.20 3.43 -37.54
C GLU A 125 -8.68 2.83 -36.22
N VAL A 126 -8.14 3.67 -35.34
CA VAL A 126 -7.61 3.23 -34.04
C VAL A 126 -8.71 2.64 -33.16
N LEU A 127 -9.89 3.30 -33.08
CA LEU A 127 -11.02 2.78 -32.29
C LEU A 127 -11.59 1.48 -32.87
N GLU A 128 -11.64 1.33 -34.19
CA GLU A 128 -12.10 0.11 -34.86
C GLU A 128 -11.14 -1.05 -34.62
N GLN A 129 -9.83 -0.79 -34.65
CA GLN A 129 -8.80 -1.79 -34.31
C GLN A 129 -8.96 -2.28 -32.86
N PHE A 130 -9.06 -1.38 -31.90
CA PHE A 130 -9.21 -1.74 -30.47
C PHE A 130 -10.50 -2.50 -30.18
N ARG A 131 -11.59 -2.18 -30.91
CA ARG A 131 -12.86 -2.91 -30.83
C ARG A 131 -12.74 -4.33 -31.38
N THR A 132 -12.00 -4.52 -32.47
CA THR A 132 -11.86 -5.81 -33.16
C THR A 132 -10.87 -6.73 -32.45
N GLU A 133 -9.74 -6.19 -32.02
CA GLU A 133 -8.68 -6.94 -31.31
C GLU A 133 -8.99 -7.17 -29.83
N GLN A 134 -10.10 -6.62 -29.32
CA GLN A 134 -10.52 -6.77 -27.92
C GLN A 134 -9.50 -6.25 -26.89
N ARG A 135 -8.64 -5.30 -27.29
CA ARG A 135 -7.56 -4.74 -26.45
C ARG A 135 -7.97 -3.55 -25.58
N GLY A 136 -9.11 -2.91 -25.86
CA GLY A 136 -9.61 -1.75 -25.11
C GLY A 136 -10.55 -2.13 -23.96
N ALA A 137 -11.29 -1.15 -23.46
CA ALA A 137 -12.30 -1.32 -22.41
C ALA A 137 -13.55 -2.10 -22.87
N GLN A 138 -13.71 -2.31 -24.18
CA GLN A 138 -14.83 -3.04 -24.82
C GLN A 138 -16.24 -2.50 -24.47
N CYS A 139 -16.33 -1.27 -23.97
CA CYS A 139 -17.57 -0.68 -23.52
C CYS A 139 -17.91 0.57 -24.34
N ASN A 140 -17.64 1.78 -23.83
CA ASN A 140 -17.94 2.99 -24.58
C ASN A 140 -16.73 3.48 -25.39
N GLN A 141 -16.95 3.86 -26.65
CA GLN A 141 -15.95 4.54 -27.47
C GLN A 141 -16.35 5.99 -27.71
N ALA A 142 -15.40 6.92 -27.55
CA ALA A 142 -15.66 8.34 -27.77
C ALA A 142 -14.49 9.06 -28.42
N ILE A 143 -14.81 10.04 -29.27
CA ILE A 143 -13.87 11.01 -29.83
C ILE A 143 -14.20 12.36 -29.24
N MET A 144 -13.20 13.03 -28.68
CA MET A 144 -13.31 14.38 -28.12
C MET A 144 -12.50 15.36 -28.97
N ILE A 145 -13.17 16.26 -29.67
CA ILE A 145 -12.56 17.23 -30.57
C ILE A 145 -12.43 18.56 -29.84
N VAL A 146 -11.21 19.09 -29.77
CA VAL A 146 -10.89 20.37 -29.14
C VAL A 146 -10.35 21.31 -30.22
N SER A 147 -11.12 22.32 -30.61
CA SER A 147 -10.80 23.24 -31.72
C SER A 147 -11.50 24.59 -31.54
N ASP A 148 -11.03 25.61 -32.26
CA ASP A 148 -11.68 26.93 -32.33
C ASP A 148 -12.72 27.05 -33.47
N GLY A 149 -12.83 26.05 -34.36
CA GLY A 149 -13.76 26.07 -35.48
C GLY A 149 -13.60 24.88 -36.41
N ALA A 150 -14.66 24.50 -37.13
CA ALA A 150 -14.56 23.53 -38.23
C ALA A 150 -15.16 24.16 -39.49
N PRO A 151 -14.47 24.08 -40.64
CA PRO A 151 -14.94 24.74 -41.85
C PRO A 151 -16.15 24.04 -42.50
N PHE A 152 -16.33 22.74 -42.22
CA PHE A 152 -17.41 21.90 -42.77
C PHE A 152 -17.87 20.86 -41.74
N THR A 153 -18.98 20.17 -42.04
CA THR A 153 -19.55 19.12 -41.18
C THR A 153 -18.89 17.75 -41.31
N TYR A 154 -18.09 17.51 -42.36
CA TYR A 154 -17.40 16.25 -42.64
C TYR A 154 -18.31 15.00 -42.60
N ALA A 155 -19.55 15.15 -43.06
CA ALA A 155 -20.58 14.10 -43.03
C ALA A 155 -20.11 12.78 -43.67
N ASP A 156 -19.38 12.87 -44.78
CA ASP A 156 -18.87 11.71 -45.55
C ASP A 156 -18.04 10.76 -44.67
N VAL A 157 -17.21 11.30 -43.76
CA VAL A 157 -16.37 10.50 -42.86
C VAL A 157 -17.24 9.78 -41.82
N PHE A 158 -18.26 10.45 -41.28
CA PHE A 158 -19.18 9.83 -40.31
C PHE A 158 -20.06 8.76 -40.96
N GLU A 159 -20.49 8.97 -42.20
CA GLU A 159 -21.22 7.98 -43.00
C GLU A 159 -20.40 6.72 -43.24
N GLN A 160 -19.13 6.89 -43.61
CA GLN A 160 -18.23 5.78 -43.92
C GLN A 160 -17.85 4.94 -42.68
N TYR A 161 -17.61 5.57 -41.52
CA TYR A 161 -17.06 4.88 -40.35
C TYR A 161 -18.06 4.61 -39.22
N ASN A 162 -18.99 5.54 -38.94
CA ASN A 162 -19.84 5.49 -37.75
C ASN A 162 -21.30 5.16 -38.05
N TRP A 163 -21.82 5.44 -39.26
CA TRP A 163 -23.24 5.26 -39.60
C TRP A 163 -23.51 4.03 -40.48
N ARG A 164 -22.63 3.04 -40.47
CA ARG A 164 -22.79 1.79 -41.23
C ARG A 164 -24.08 1.03 -40.83
N ASP A 165 -24.37 0.95 -39.52
CA ASP A 165 -25.45 0.13 -38.96
C ASP A 165 -26.51 0.95 -38.19
N LEU A 166 -27.12 1.94 -38.85
CA LEU A 166 -28.17 2.75 -38.19
C LEU A 166 -29.34 1.87 -37.68
N PRO A 167 -29.87 2.11 -36.46
CA PRO A 167 -29.66 3.29 -35.60
C PRO A 167 -28.47 3.18 -34.62
N PHE A 168 -27.70 2.10 -34.66
CA PHE A 168 -26.56 1.89 -33.78
C PHE A 168 -25.36 2.70 -34.26
N LYS A 169 -24.82 3.54 -33.36
CA LYS A 169 -23.61 4.34 -33.61
C LYS A 169 -22.58 3.95 -32.56
N PRO A 170 -21.50 3.23 -32.92
CA PRO A 170 -20.55 2.71 -31.94
C PRO A 170 -19.75 3.82 -31.25
N VAL A 171 -19.44 4.91 -31.95
CA VAL A 171 -18.58 5.98 -31.43
C VAL A 171 -19.39 7.25 -31.19
N ARG A 172 -19.22 7.84 -30.00
CA ARG A 172 -19.81 9.14 -29.64
C ARG A 172 -18.83 10.28 -29.88
N VAL A 173 -19.31 11.40 -30.40
CA VAL A 173 -18.44 12.55 -30.72
C VAL A 173 -18.79 13.74 -29.84
N PHE A 174 -17.83 14.17 -29.03
CA PHE A 174 -17.92 15.37 -28.21
C PHE A 174 -17.08 16.47 -28.84
N THR A 175 -17.60 17.70 -28.82
CA THR A 175 -16.93 18.83 -29.44
C THR A 175 -16.82 19.99 -28.46
N TYR A 176 -15.59 20.48 -28.27
CA TYR A 176 -15.25 21.63 -27.43
C TYR A 176 -14.81 22.76 -28.34
N LEU A 177 -15.65 23.80 -28.43
CA LEU A 177 -15.38 25.00 -29.20
C LEU A 177 -14.71 26.05 -28.33
N ILE A 178 -13.53 26.52 -28.73
CA ILE A 178 -12.73 27.47 -27.94
C ILE A 178 -12.68 28.83 -28.61
N GLY A 179 -13.09 29.88 -27.89
CA GLY A 179 -12.94 31.27 -28.32
C GLY A 179 -14.10 32.17 -27.92
N LYS A 180 -13.81 33.47 -27.74
CA LYS A 180 -14.82 34.50 -27.40
C LYS A 180 -15.63 34.96 -28.61
N GLU A 181 -14.97 35.06 -29.76
CA GLU A 181 -15.58 35.40 -31.05
C GLU A 181 -15.42 34.19 -31.97
N VAL A 182 -16.52 33.49 -32.22
CA VAL A 182 -16.52 32.29 -33.06
C VAL A 182 -17.57 32.44 -34.17
N ALA A 183 -17.11 32.43 -35.43
CA ALA A 183 -17.97 32.61 -36.59
C ALA A 183 -18.76 31.34 -36.95
N ASP A 184 -18.16 30.16 -36.73
CA ASP A 184 -18.65 28.88 -37.28
C ASP A 184 -19.05 27.88 -36.19
N VAL A 185 -20.13 28.19 -35.45
CA VAL A 185 -20.67 27.31 -34.39
C VAL A 185 -21.49 26.14 -34.95
N LYS A 186 -22.11 26.34 -36.12
CA LYS A 186 -23.15 25.45 -36.65
C LYS A 186 -22.62 24.05 -36.95
N ASP A 187 -21.47 23.98 -37.60
CA ASP A 187 -20.94 22.70 -38.12
C ASP A 187 -20.35 21.84 -37.01
N ILE A 188 -19.59 22.43 -36.09
CA ILE A 188 -19.10 21.74 -34.88
C ILE A 188 -20.25 21.21 -34.04
N LYS A 189 -21.27 22.04 -33.78
CA LYS A 189 -22.45 21.62 -33.03
C LYS A 189 -23.19 20.48 -33.73
N TRP A 190 -23.28 20.53 -35.06
CA TRP A 190 -23.91 19.49 -35.85
C TRP A 190 -23.17 18.15 -35.71
N MET A 191 -21.83 18.14 -35.74
CA MET A 191 -21.03 16.92 -35.57
C MET A 191 -21.34 16.20 -34.25
N ALA A 192 -21.43 16.94 -33.14
CA ALA A 192 -21.79 16.37 -31.85
C ALA A 192 -23.23 15.84 -31.80
N CYS A 193 -24.20 16.63 -32.32
CA CYS A 193 -25.61 16.24 -32.33
C CYS A 193 -25.87 15.01 -33.20
N ALA A 194 -25.23 14.92 -34.36
CA ALA A 194 -25.41 13.80 -35.28
C ALA A 194 -24.87 12.47 -34.70
N ASN A 195 -23.83 12.52 -33.87
CA ASN A 195 -23.15 11.35 -33.31
C ASN A 195 -23.45 11.12 -31.81
N GLN A 196 -24.64 11.48 -31.34
CA GLN A 196 -25.13 11.21 -29.97
C GLN A 196 -24.22 11.72 -28.83
N GLY A 197 -23.39 12.73 -29.09
CA GLY A 197 -22.51 13.32 -28.09
C GLY A 197 -23.05 14.61 -27.48
N TYR A 198 -22.14 15.52 -27.15
CA TYR A 198 -22.46 16.81 -26.54
C TYR A 198 -21.53 17.92 -27.07
N TYR A 199 -22.10 19.11 -27.20
CA TYR A 199 -21.42 20.31 -27.65
C TYR A 199 -21.19 21.25 -26.47
N VAL A 200 -19.97 21.77 -26.35
CA VAL A 200 -19.55 22.68 -25.29
C VAL A 200 -18.85 23.88 -25.93
N HIS A 201 -19.20 25.08 -25.51
CA HIS A 201 -18.52 26.32 -25.89
C HIS A 201 -17.75 26.87 -24.69
N LEU A 202 -16.50 27.28 -24.92
CA LEU A 202 -15.57 27.74 -23.89
C LEU A 202 -14.98 29.09 -24.29
N SER A 203 -15.32 30.12 -23.51
CA SER A 203 -14.79 31.48 -23.67
C SER A 203 -13.64 31.77 -22.73
N ASP A 204 -13.70 31.26 -21.50
CA ASP A 204 -12.78 31.59 -20.42
C ASP A 204 -12.22 30.32 -19.74
N MET A 205 -11.00 30.43 -19.21
CA MET A 205 -10.31 29.32 -18.53
C MET A 205 -11.03 28.86 -17.25
N ALA A 206 -11.76 29.75 -16.58
CA ALA A 206 -12.48 29.44 -15.35
C ALA A 206 -13.67 28.50 -15.57
N GLU A 207 -14.29 28.54 -16.75
CA GLU A 207 -15.48 27.74 -17.09
C GLU A 207 -15.14 26.29 -17.43
N VAL A 208 -13.87 26.02 -17.80
CA VAL A 208 -13.40 24.73 -18.30
C VAL A 208 -13.77 23.58 -17.36
N ARG A 209 -13.56 23.76 -16.05
CA ARG A 209 -13.81 22.70 -15.06
C ARG A 209 -15.27 22.24 -15.03
N GLU A 210 -16.22 23.17 -15.00
CA GLU A 210 -17.65 22.83 -14.98
C GLU A 210 -18.12 22.30 -16.34
N MET A 211 -17.66 22.92 -17.41
CA MET A 211 -18.17 22.65 -18.75
C MET A 211 -17.69 21.32 -19.31
N VAL A 212 -16.46 20.90 -18.99
CA VAL A 212 -15.93 19.58 -19.38
C VAL A 212 -16.76 18.45 -18.75
N LEU A 213 -17.15 18.57 -17.48
CA LEU A 213 -17.89 17.53 -16.76
C LEU A 213 -19.28 17.21 -17.36
N ASN A 214 -19.80 18.04 -18.26
CA ASN A 214 -21.10 17.81 -18.92
C ASN A 214 -21.14 16.58 -19.84
N TYR A 215 -19.98 16.01 -20.22
CA TYR A 215 -19.96 14.76 -20.98
C TYR A 215 -20.38 13.54 -20.12
N ILE A 216 -20.18 13.61 -18.79
CA ILE A 216 -20.42 12.50 -17.86
C ILE A 216 -21.89 12.02 -17.89
N PRO A 217 -22.90 12.90 -17.72
CA PRO A 217 -24.30 12.48 -17.82
C PRO A 217 -24.66 11.84 -19.16
N VAL A 218 -23.99 12.23 -20.25
CA VAL A 218 -24.23 11.65 -21.59
C VAL A 218 -23.68 10.22 -21.63
N MET A 219 -22.46 10.01 -21.13
CA MET A 219 -21.83 8.68 -21.02
C MET A 219 -22.59 7.76 -20.05
N ALA A 220 -23.22 8.31 -19.01
CA ALA A 220 -24.00 7.55 -18.04
C ALA A 220 -25.35 7.03 -18.58
N ARG A 221 -25.89 7.57 -19.69
CA ARG A 221 -27.25 7.23 -20.18
C ARG A 221 -27.53 5.73 -20.34
N PRO A 222 -26.63 4.90 -20.91
CA PRO A 222 -26.88 3.45 -21.03
C PRO A 222 -27.06 2.78 -19.66
N LEU A 223 -26.28 3.18 -18.66
CA LEU A 223 -26.39 2.66 -17.29
C LEU A 223 -27.72 3.05 -16.64
N VAL A 224 -28.16 4.30 -16.85
CA VAL A 224 -29.44 4.80 -16.32
C VAL A 224 -30.63 4.05 -16.94
N LEU A 225 -30.54 3.66 -18.22
CA LEU A 225 -31.58 2.92 -18.93
C LEU A 225 -31.64 1.44 -18.52
N GLY A 226 -30.54 0.88 -17.99
CA GLY A 226 -30.46 -0.46 -17.42
C GLY A 226 -31.15 -0.56 -16.05
N LYS A 227 -32.48 -0.39 -16.01
CA LYS A 227 -33.29 -0.20 -14.78
C LYS A 227 -33.15 -1.24 -13.66
N ASN A 228 -32.65 -2.44 -13.94
CA ASN A 228 -32.74 -3.58 -13.03
C ASN A 228 -31.39 -4.05 -12.46
N ASP A 229 -30.27 -3.65 -13.06
CA ASP A 229 -28.95 -4.08 -12.62
C ASP A 229 -28.00 -2.88 -12.61
N HIS A 230 -27.53 -2.52 -11.42
CA HIS A 230 -26.62 -1.41 -11.20
C HIS A 230 -25.39 -1.95 -10.49
N PRO A 231 -24.22 -1.93 -11.14
CA PRO A 231 -23.02 -2.50 -10.57
C PRO A 231 -22.57 -1.68 -9.36
N VAL A 232 -22.18 -2.38 -8.30
CA VAL A 232 -21.43 -1.81 -7.19
C VAL A 232 -19.96 -1.77 -7.60
N VAL A 233 -19.36 -0.60 -7.54
CA VAL A 233 -17.98 -0.38 -7.98
C VAL A 233 -17.08 -0.17 -6.77
N TRP A 234 -15.90 -0.80 -6.79
CA TRP A 234 -14.87 -0.62 -5.79
C TRP A 234 -13.74 0.19 -6.39
N THR A 235 -13.32 1.25 -5.69
CA THR A 235 -12.17 2.03 -6.13
C THR A 235 -10.85 1.41 -5.71
N GLN A 236 -9.80 1.83 -6.40
CA GLN A 236 -8.43 1.57 -5.96
C GLN A 236 -8.12 2.22 -4.62
N VAL A 237 -6.97 1.86 -4.04
CA VAL A 237 -6.47 2.51 -2.84
C VAL A 237 -6.21 3.99 -3.14
N TYR A 238 -6.78 4.85 -2.31
CA TYR A 238 -6.42 6.26 -2.29
C TYR A 238 -6.21 6.75 -0.85
N ALA A 239 -5.43 7.82 -0.72
CA ALA A 239 -5.18 8.48 0.56
C ALA A 239 -6.24 9.54 0.87
N ASP A 240 -6.62 9.65 2.14
CA ASP A 240 -7.60 10.64 2.59
C ASP A 240 -7.16 12.10 2.33
N PHE A 241 -8.09 12.92 1.85
CA PHE A 241 -8.00 14.39 1.69
C PHE A 241 -6.81 15.02 0.95
N ILE A 242 -6.02 14.29 0.15
CA ILE A 242 -4.95 14.92 -0.66
C ILE A 242 -5.23 14.80 -2.17
N ASP A 243 -5.10 15.93 -2.87
CA ASP A 243 -5.05 15.97 -4.33
C ASP A 243 -3.67 15.47 -4.79
N PRO A 244 -3.56 14.47 -5.68
CA PRO A 244 -2.29 14.03 -6.26
C PRO A 244 -1.40 15.17 -6.79
N LYS A 245 -1.98 16.31 -7.15
CA LYS A 245 -1.24 17.52 -7.58
C LYS A 245 -0.41 18.14 -6.47
N MET A 246 -0.82 17.98 -5.20
CA MET A 246 -0.05 18.44 -4.06
C MET A 246 1.21 17.59 -3.84
N SER A 247 1.17 16.28 -4.10
CA SER A 247 2.38 15.44 -4.03
C SER A 247 3.42 15.83 -5.07
N ASP A 248 3.00 16.22 -6.28
CA ASP A 248 3.94 16.59 -7.34
C ASP A 248 4.66 17.90 -7.01
N TRP A 249 3.92 18.90 -6.53
CA TRP A 249 4.52 20.14 -6.05
C TRP A 249 5.46 19.91 -4.86
N LEU A 250 5.09 19.04 -3.90
CA LEU A 250 5.97 18.65 -2.79
C LEU A 250 7.22 17.92 -3.29
N TRP A 251 7.08 17.07 -4.30
CA TRP A 251 8.19 16.36 -4.93
C TRP A 251 9.15 17.32 -5.61
N GLU A 252 8.63 18.24 -6.43
CA GLU A 252 9.43 19.27 -7.09
C GLU A 252 10.15 20.18 -6.09
N THR A 253 9.44 20.61 -5.05
CA THR A 253 10.03 21.42 -3.97
C THR A 253 11.18 20.66 -3.31
N LYS A 254 10.98 19.37 -3.03
CA LYS A 254 12.02 18.52 -2.45
C LYS A 254 13.21 18.30 -3.39
N GLN A 255 12.96 18.10 -4.68
CA GLN A 255 14.03 18.01 -5.69
C GLN A 255 14.84 19.31 -5.75
N CYS A 256 14.18 20.46 -5.71
CA CYS A 256 14.84 21.76 -5.65
C CYS A 256 15.67 21.93 -4.37
N ASP A 257 15.16 21.47 -3.22
CA ASP A 257 15.90 21.49 -1.95
C ASP A 257 17.13 20.58 -2.00
N ASP A 258 16.98 19.36 -2.52
CA ASP A 258 18.09 18.41 -2.67
C ASP A 258 19.17 18.95 -3.63
N GLN A 259 18.76 19.56 -4.75
CA GLN A 259 19.68 20.24 -5.68
C GLN A 259 20.37 21.43 -5.01
N ARG A 260 19.65 22.20 -4.19
CA ARG A 260 20.22 23.32 -3.44
C ARG A 260 21.25 22.82 -2.42
N GLU A 261 20.98 21.76 -1.69
CA GLU A 261 21.93 21.13 -0.77
C GLU A 261 23.17 20.65 -1.52
N ASP A 262 23.01 20.01 -2.67
CA ASP A 262 24.13 19.60 -3.52
C ASP A 262 24.98 20.81 -3.94
N VAL A 263 24.36 21.93 -4.34
CA VAL A 263 25.11 23.14 -4.70
C VAL A 263 25.84 23.74 -3.50
N LEU A 264 25.25 23.71 -2.30
CA LEU A 264 25.88 24.21 -1.08
C LEU A 264 27.04 23.33 -0.62
N GLU A 265 26.91 22.01 -0.74
CA GLU A 265 27.97 21.06 -0.47
C GLU A 265 29.11 21.16 -1.49
N PHE A 266 28.78 21.31 -2.78
CA PHE A 266 29.76 21.57 -3.83
C PHE A 266 30.56 22.85 -3.57
N ARG A 267 29.92 23.89 -3.02
CA ARG A 267 30.63 25.12 -2.61
C ARG A 267 31.59 24.91 -1.43
N ARG A 268 31.35 23.92 -0.56
CA ARG A 268 32.19 23.61 0.61
C ARG A 268 33.34 22.67 0.27
N GLU A 269 33.03 21.55 -0.39
CA GLU A 269 33.96 20.45 -0.66
C GLU A 269 34.59 20.52 -2.06
N GLY A 270 34.03 21.34 -2.96
CA GLY A 270 34.51 21.48 -4.34
C GLY A 270 34.40 20.16 -5.13
N TYR A 271 35.42 19.88 -5.93
CA TYR A 271 35.47 18.68 -6.77
C TYR A 271 35.56 17.36 -5.99
N ARG A 272 35.90 17.36 -4.69
CA ARG A 272 35.89 16.14 -3.86
C ARG A 272 34.51 15.50 -3.79
N MET A 273 33.46 16.31 -3.93
CA MET A 273 32.08 15.84 -3.98
C MET A 273 31.78 14.91 -5.17
N LEU A 274 32.58 14.99 -6.25
CA LEU A 274 32.44 14.13 -7.44
C LEU A 274 33.19 12.80 -7.29
N GLU A 275 33.97 12.60 -6.21
CA GLU A 275 34.64 11.34 -5.96
C GLU A 275 33.60 10.22 -5.78
N PRO A 276 33.80 9.03 -6.39
CA PRO A 276 32.82 7.95 -6.34
C PRO A 276 32.35 7.59 -4.93
N ASN A 277 33.26 7.61 -3.94
CA ASN A 277 32.94 7.28 -2.55
C ASN A 277 32.02 8.32 -1.89
N GLU A 278 32.27 9.61 -2.10
CA GLU A 278 31.44 10.69 -1.57
C GLU A 278 30.09 10.75 -2.28
N VAL A 279 30.05 10.50 -3.59
CA VAL A 279 28.80 10.33 -4.34
C VAL A 279 27.99 9.16 -3.76
N HIS A 280 28.63 8.01 -3.55
CA HIS A 280 27.97 6.81 -3.01
C HIS A 280 27.45 7.06 -1.59
N LYS A 281 28.24 7.72 -0.75
CA LYS A 281 27.87 8.11 0.62
C LYS A 281 26.66 9.03 0.63
N ARG A 282 26.61 10.06 -0.23
CA ARG A 282 25.44 10.96 -0.34
C ARG A 282 24.19 10.24 -0.82
N ILE A 283 24.31 9.42 -1.87
CA ILE A 283 23.21 8.57 -2.36
C ILE A 283 22.72 7.65 -1.23
N TYR A 284 23.64 7.02 -0.51
CA TYR A 284 23.33 6.17 0.62
C TYR A 284 22.61 6.94 1.73
N LEU A 285 23.06 8.14 2.11
CA LEU A 285 22.41 8.96 3.14
C LEU A 285 21.01 9.40 2.73
N ARG A 286 20.81 9.83 1.48
CA ARG A 286 19.48 10.16 0.92
C ARG A 286 18.55 8.96 0.95
N ASN A 287 19.07 7.80 0.54
CA ASN A 287 18.33 6.54 0.61
C ASN A 287 18.07 6.14 2.07
N LYS A 288 19.02 6.27 2.99
CA LYS A 288 18.86 5.96 4.43
C LYS A 288 17.70 6.75 5.04
N ALA A 289 17.57 8.04 4.73
CA ALA A 289 16.42 8.85 5.14
C ALA A 289 15.11 8.38 4.49
N ALA A 290 15.16 7.94 3.23
CA ALA A 290 14.01 7.36 2.54
C ALA A 290 13.60 5.98 3.10
N TRP A 291 14.55 5.22 3.67
CA TRP A 291 14.34 3.84 4.10
C TRP A 291 13.85 3.80 5.53
N ASN A 292 14.48 4.54 6.46
CA ASN A 292 14.21 4.58 7.91
C ASN A 292 12.82 5.13 8.31
N GLN A 293 11.85 5.17 7.39
CA GLN A 293 10.50 5.61 7.69
C GLN A 293 9.68 4.48 8.32
N PRO A 294 8.85 4.81 9.32
CA PRO A 294 7.85 3.87 9.77
C PRO A 294 6.91 3.53 8.60
N LEU A 295 6.75 2.22 8.33
CA LEU A 295 5.77 1.71 7.34
C LEU A 295 4.34 2.19 7.62
N GLU A 296 4.05 2.56 8.86
CA GLU A 296 2.80 3.15 9.31
C GLU A 296 3.06 4.61 9.71
N SER A 297 2.90 5.51 8.75
CA SER A 297 2.82 6.95 9.02
C SER A 297 1.36 7.33 9.17
N ASP A 298 0.97 7.86 10.34
CA ASP A 298 -0.39 8.37 10.60
C ASP A 298 -0.74 9.63 9.79
N THR A 299 0.18 10.08 8.92
CA THR A 299 -0.02 11.24 8.02
C THR A 299 -1.14 11.00 7.03
N TYR A 300 -1.25 9.79 6.47
CA TYR A 300 -2.23 9.44 5.44
C TYR A 300 -3.04 8.22 5.85
N GLN A 301 -4.37 8.35 5.81
CA GLN A 301 -5.26 7.22 5.95
C GLN A 301 -5.63 6.67 4.57
N PHE A 302 -5.13 5.46 4.26
CA PHE A 302 -5.49 4.77 3.02
C PHE A 302 -6.87 4.11 3.14
N MET A 303 -7.67 4.26 2.10
CA MET A 303 -9.02 3.71 2.02
C MET A 303 -9.37 3.29 0.58
N THR A 304 -10.43 2.51 0.47
CA THR A 304 -11.14 2.19 -0.77
C THR A 304 -12.60 2.54 -0.59
N THR A 305 -13.29 2.99 -1.63
CA THR A 305 -14.71 3.36 -1.59
C THR A 305 -15.52 2.32 -2.33
N VAL A 306 -16.63 1.92 -1.74
CA VAL A 306 -17.72 1.24 -2.43
C VAL A 306 -18.68 2.29 -2.92
N SER A 307 -18.89 2.41 -4.22
CA SER A 307 -19.77 3.41 -4.81
C SER A 307 -20.87 2.81 -5.69
N MET A 308 -22.02 3.51 -5.71
CA MET A 308 -23.19 3.15 -6.50
C MET A 308 -23.84 4.42 -7.07
N PRO A 309 -24.21 4.43 -8.36
CA PRO A 309 -24.91 5.57 -8.96
C PRO A 309 -26.37 5.66 -8.50
N VAL A 310 -26.88 6.89 -8.44
CA VAL A 310 -28.26 7.21 -8.05
C VAL A 310 -28.97 7.89 -9.21
N TYR A 311 -30.12 7.36 -9.61
CA TYR A 311 -30.86 7.79 -10.79
C TYR A 311 -32.23 8.38 -10.46
N ASP A 312 -32.72 9.26 -11.33
CA ASP A 312 -34.11 9.74 -11.24
C ASP A 312 -35.08 8.66 -11.73
N ARG A 313 -35.99 8.21 -10.86
CA ARG A 313 -36.99 7.17 -11.14
C ARG A 313 -38.38 7.73 -11.47
N ARG A 314 -38.55 9.06 -11.58
CA ARG A 314 -39.86 9.68 -11.85
C ARG A 314 -40.40 9.24 -13.22
N MET A 315 -41.55 8.57 -13.23
CA MET A 315 -42.21 8.06 -14.45
C MET A 315 -42.66 9.16 -15.42
N ASN A 316 -42.91 10.39 -14.94
CA ASN A 316 -43.37 11.52 -15.75
C ASN A 316 -42.23 12.30 -16.43
N ALA A 317 -40.97 11.95 -16.19
CA ALA A 317 -39.84 12.54 -16.89
C ALA A 317 -39.69 11.90 -18.27
N THR A 318 -40.60 12.24 -19.19
CA THR A 318 -40.47 11.86 -20.59
C THR A 318 -39.17 12.44 -21.16
N LYS A 319 -38.26 11.56 -21.59
CA LYS A 319 -37.08 11.77 -22.47
C LYS A 319 -35.69 12.01 -21.88
N ILE A 320 -35.47 12.13 -20.56
CA ILE A 320 -34.11 12.37 -20.05
C ILE A 320 -33.75 11.40 -18.91
N ALA A 321 -32.97 10.38 -19.25
CA ALA A 321 -32.33 9.47 -18.30
C ALA A 321 -31.21 10.23 -17.57
N ASN A 322 -31.49 10.78 -16.38
CA ASN A 322 -30.57 11.62 -15.62
C ASN A 322 -29.95 10.90 -14.41
N LEU A 323 -28.64 11.03 -14.30
CA LEU A 323 -27.86 10.72 -13.09
C LEU A 323 -28.10 11.84 -12.06
N LEU A 324 -28.59 11.50 -10.87
CA LEU A 324 -28.74 12.44 -9.75
C LEU A 324 -27.42 12.64 -9.00
N GLY A 325 -26.61 11.57 -8.91
CA GLY A 325 -25.30 11.59 -8.26
C GLY A 325 -24.81 10.19 -7.94
N VAL A 326 -23.81 10.10 -7.08
CA VAL A 326 -23.20 8.83 -6.63
C VAL A 326 -23.24 8.81 -5.11
N ALA A 327 -23.61 7.66 -4.55
CA ALA A 327 -23.46 7.37 -3.12
C ALA A 327 -22.25 6.47 -2.93
N GLY A 328 -21.40 6.79 -1.95
CA GLY A 328 -20.20 6.02 -1.65
C GLY A 328 -20.05 5.82 -0.15
N THR A 329 -19.40 4.71 0.24
CA THR A 329 -18.96 4.47 1.62
C THR A 329 -17.49 4.07 1.63
N ASP A 330 -16.70 4.75 2.45
CA ASP A 330 -15.27 4.54 2.54
C ASP A 330 -14.95 3.42 3.53
N VAL A 331 -14.07 2.52 3.11
CA VAL A 331 -13.56 1.38 3.89
C VAL A 331 -12.07 1.61 4.14
N PRO A 332 -11.66 1.93 5.37
CA PRO A 332 -10.25 2.08 5.70
C PRO A 332 -9.50 0.77 5.53
N ILE A 333 -8.34 0.81 4.87
CA ILE A 333 -7.50 -0.39 4.66
C ILE A 333 -7.05 -0.98 6.00
N ARG A 334 -6.88 -0.15 7.04
CA ARG A 334 -6.59 -0.59 8.42
C ARG A 334 -7.63 -1.57 8.95
N ASP A 335 -8.90 -1.37 8.65
CA ASP A 335 -9.97 -2.23 9.15
C ASP A 335 -10.03 -3.54 8.35
N ILE A 336 -9.73 -3.52 7.05
CA ILE A 336 -9.50 -4.73 6.24
C ILE A 336 -8.33 -5.55 6.81
N LYS A 337 -7.20 -4.89 7.12
CA LYS A 337 -6.02 -5.56 7.72
C LYS A 337 -6.35 -6.26 9.03
N ARG A 338 -7.20 -5.65 9.87
CA ARG A 338 -7.65 -6.26 11.14
C ARG A 338 -8.46 -7.53 10.95
N MET A 339 -9.21 -7.65 9.85
CA MET A 339 -10.02 -8.84 9.55
C MET A 339 -9.21 -10.06 9.11
N LEU A 340 -7.95 -9.87 8.69
CA LEU A 340 -7.10 -10.95 8.19
C LEU A 340 -6.48 -11.81 9.29
N SER A 341 -6.62 -11.40 10.56
CA SER A 341 -6.07 -12.08 11.74
C SER A 341 -4.62 -12.55 11.53
N PRO A 342 -3.64 -11.62 11.43
CA PRO A 342 -2.24 -11.93 11.09
C PRO A 342 -1.61 -13.02 11.96
N PHE A 343 -2.01 -13.10 13.23
CA PHE A 343 -1.56 -14.11 14.18
C PHE A 343 -1.84 -15.57 13.74
N LEU A 344 -2.80 -15.80 12.84
CA LEU A 344 -3.11 -17.13 12.29
C LEU A 344 -2.12 -17.60 11.24
N LEU A 345 -1.49 -16.66 10.51
CA LEU A 345 -0.52 -16.96 9.46
C LEU A 345 0.85 -17.35 10.03
N GLY A 346 1.11 -16.95 11.27
CA GLY A 346 2.36 -17.21 11.97
C GLY A 346 3.49 -16.28 11.52
N VAL A 347 4.70 -16.58 12.00
CA VAL A 347 5.90 -15.78 11.76
C VAL A 347 6.24 -15.80 10.28
N ASN A 348 6.65 -14.67 9.71
CA ASN A 348 7.01 -14.49 8.29
C ASN A 348 5.88 -14.82 7.29
N GLY A 349 4.73 -15.33 7.73
CA GLY A 349 3.53 -15.46 6.92
C GLY A 349 2.82 -14.12 6.79
N TYR A 350 2.30 -13.83 5.61
CA TYR A 350 1.52 -12.62 5.38
C TYR A 350 0.42 -12.87 4.35
N ALA A 351 -0.52 -11.94 4.30
CA ALA A 351 -1.55 -11.89 3.29
C ALA A 351 -1.48 -10.56 2.55
N PHE A 352 -2.01 -10.53 1.35
CA PHE A 352 -2.19 -9.32 0.56
C PHE A 352 -3.44 -9.47 -0.30
N ILE A 353 -4.05 -8.35 -0.68
CA ILE A 353 -5.21 -8.35 -1.58
C ILE A 353 -4.84 -7.64 -2.87
N VAL A 354 -5.25 -8.23 -3.98
CA VAL A 354 -5.01 -7.74 -5.34
C VAL A 354 -6.36 -7.49 -6.02
N THR A 355 -6.42 -6.45 -6.86
CA THR A 355 -7.59 -6.15 -7.70
C THR A 355 -7.59 -6.99 -8.99
N ASN A 356 -8.69 -6.93 -9.74
CA ASN A 356 -8.81 -7.53 -11.08
C ASN A 356 -7.89 -6.89 -12.14
N ASN A 357 -7.20 -5.78 -11.83
CA ASN A 357 -6.18 -5.19 -12.70
C ASN A 357 -4.74 -5.60 -12.33
N GLY A 358 -4.55 -6.36 -11.24
CA GLY A 358 -3.24 -6.71 -10.71
C GLY A 358 -2.69 -5.72 -9.68
N TYR A 359 -3.42 -4.64 -9.38
CA TYR A 359 -2.99 -3.63 -8.41
C TYR A 359 -3.18 -4.10 -6.97
N ILE A 360 -2.25 -3.71 -6.12
CA ILE A 360 -2.27 -4.04 -4.70
C ILE A 360 -3.29 -3.14 -3.97
N LEU A 361 -4.25 -3.76 -3.28
CA LEU A 361 -5.10 -3.08 -2.31
C LEU A 361 -4.36 -2.90 -0.97
N PHE A 362 -3.66 -3.93 -0.53
CA PHE A 362 -2.70 -3.83 0.57
C PHE A 362 -1.68 -4.95 0.46
N HIS A 363 -0.45 -4.66 0.82
CA HIS A 363 0.65 -5.62 0.95
C HIS A 363 1.58 -5.15 2.08
N PRO A 364 2.22 -6.04 2.87
CA PRO A 364 3.16 -5.61 3.91
C PRO A 364 4.27 -4.70 3.36
N ASP A 365 4.84 -5.06 2.21
CA ASP A 365 5.89 -4.29 1.53
C ASP A 365 5.39 -3.17 0.60
N PHE A 366 4.09 -2.85 0.63
CA PHE A 366 3.56 -1.71 -0.10
C PHE A 366 4.05 -0.40 0.54
N ARG A 367 4.86 0.38 -0.19
CA ARG A 367 5.45 1.64 0.27
C ARG A 367 4.91 2.84 -0.53
N PRO A 368 3.70 3.34 -0.21
CA PRO A 368 3.07 4.45 -0.93
C PRO A 368 3.66 5.83 -0.60
N ILE A 369 4.38 5.97 0.52
CA ILE A 369 4.93 7.23 1.00
C ILE A 369 6.45 7.24 0.74
N PHE A 370 6.97 8.42 0.42
CA PHE A 370 8.38 8.73 0.27
C PHE A 370 8.76 9.83 1.28
N GLN A 371 9.89 9.66 1.97
CA GLN A 371 10.41 10.61 2.97
C GLN A 371 9.39 11.02 4.05
N GLY A 372 8.49 10.10 4.42
CA GLY A 372 7.55 10.20 5.55
C GLY A 372 6.33 11.07 5.32
N ASN A 373 6.41 11.98 4.34
CA ASN A 373 5.41 13.03 4.12
C ASN A 373 4.94 13.15 2.67
N ILE A 374 5.68 12.64 1.68
CA ILE A 374 5.37 12.80 0.26
C ILE A 374 4.68 11.53 -0.25
N LEU A 375 3.43 11.66 -0.71
CA LEU A 375 2.74 10.56 -1.36
C LEU A 375 3.36 10.31 -2.74
N LYS A 376 3.68 9.05 -3.08
CA LYS A 376 4.26 8.73 -4.38
C LYS A 376 3.22 8.93 -5.49
N PRO A 377 3.54 9.65 -6.57
CA PRO A 377 2.73 9.80 -7.78
C PRO A 377 1.80 8.66 -8.22
N ALA A 378 2.32 7.44 -8.30
CA ALA A 378 1.64 6.28 -8.88
C ALA A 378 1.31 5.21 -7.83
N TYR A 379 1.17 5.58 -6.56
CA TYR A 379 0.97 4.63 -5.46
C TYR A 379 -0.28 3.74 -5.64
N ASN A 380 -1.34 4.24 -6.28
CA ASN A 380 -2.59 3.50 -6.49
C ASN A 380 -2.52 2.43 -7.59
N SER A 381 -1.49 2.48 -8.45
CA SER A 381 -1.32 1.60 -9.61
C SER A 381 -0.11 0.67 -9.49
N VAL A 382 0.36 0.43 -8.26
CA VAL A 382 1.45 -0.53 -7.99
C VAL A 382 0.92 -1.94 -8.15
N ASP A 383 1.53 -2.70 -9.07
CA ASP A 383 1.17 -4.08 -9.36
C ASP A 383 1.84 -5.05 -8.36
N MET A 384 1.22 -6.21 -8.12
CA MET A 384 1.78 -7.27 -7.29
C MET A 384 3.16 -7.75 -7.77
N ILE A 385 3.41 -7.71 -9.08
CA ILE A 385 4.68 -8.16 -9.66
C ILE A 385 5.85 -7.22 -9.38
N GLU A 386 5.56 -5.95 -9.03
CA GLU A 386 6.58 -4.97 -8.66
C GLU A 386 7.04 -5.11 -7.21
N VAL A 387 6.23 -5.77 -6.38
CA VAL A 387 6.46 -5.89 -4.94
C VAL A 387 6.97 -7.28 -4.57
N GLU A 388 6.42 -8.34 -5.18
CA GLU A 388 6.84 -9.71 -4.92
C GLU A 388 8.14 -10.04 -5.68
N LEU A 389 9.23 -10.26 -4.93
CA LEU A 389 10.56 -10.54 -5.47
C LEU A 389 10.86 -12.03 -5.49
N LEU A 390 10.93 -12.62 -6.68
CA LEU A 390 11.40 -14.00 -6.86
C LEU A 390 12.92 -14.12 -6.72
N ASP A 391 13.40 -15.31 -6.38
CA ASP A 391 14.82 -15.64 -6.40
C ASP A 391 15.28 -15.92 -7.83
N ASP A 392 15.32 -14.87 -8.66
CA ASP A 392 15.96 -14.89 -9.97
C ASP A 392 16.99 -13.76 -10.12
N ASP A 393 17.90 -13.93 -11.08
CA ASP A 393 18.94 -12.95 -11.43
C ASP A 393 18.51 -12.06 -12.61
N ARG A 394 17.19 -11.90 -12.80
CA ARG A 394 16.63 -11.06 -13.85
C ARG A 394 16.78 -9.59 -13.50
N ALA A 395 16.89 -8.76 -14.55
CA ALA A 395 16.94 -7.32 -14.39
C ALA A 395 15.58 -6.76 -13.94
N ALA A 396 15.59 -5.54 -13.41
CA ALA A 396 14.36 -4.83 -13.09
C ALA A 396 13.45 -4.74 -14.34
N ARG A 397 12.14 -4.91 -14.15
CA ARG A 397 11.11 -4.92 -15.21
C ARG A 397 11.15 -6.13 -16.17
N ASP A 398 12.08 -7.07 -16.02
CA ASP A 398 12.01 -8.40 -16.66
C ASP A 398 11.43 -9.41 -15.67
N PHE A 399 10.10 -9.50 -15.65
CA PHE A 399 9.39 -10.32 -14.67
C PHE A 399 9.42 -11.81 -15.02
N ASN A 400 9.57 -12.65 -14.01
CA ASN A 400 9.56 -14.09 -14.19
C ASN A 400 8.23 -14.57 -14.81
N PRO A 401 8.26 -15.45 -15.83
CA PRO A 401 7.04 -16.00 -16.42
C PRO A 401 6.17 -16.74 -15.39
N VAL A 402 6.77 -17.34 -14.37
CA VAL A 402 6.01 -17.97 -13.27
C VAL A 402 5.17 -16.95 -12.52
N LEU A 403 5.71 -15.75 -12.24
CA LEU A 403 4.99 -14.70 -11.55
C LEU A 403 3.85 -14.14 -12.42
N LEU A 404 4.10 -13.99 -13.72
CA LEU A 404 3.08 -13.58 -14.70
C LEU A 404 1.92 -14.59 -14.77
N THR A 405 2.20 -15.89 -14.84
CA THR A 405 1.13 -16.91 -14.84
C THR A 405 0.28 -16.87 -13.56
N ILE A 406 0.90 -16.57 -12.42
CA ILE A 406 0.19 -16.44 -11.15
C ILE A 406 -0.65 -15.17 -11.15
N ARG A 407 -0.08 -14.05 -11.60
CA ARG A 407 -0.78 -12.78 -11.76
C ARG A 407 -2.04 -12.96 -12.62
N ASP A 408 -1.93 -13.62 -13.77
CA ASP A 408 -3.08 -13.89 -14.65
C ASP A 408 -4.13 -14.76 -13.95
N SER A 409 -3.71 -15.76 -13.18
CA SER A 409 -4.61 -16.60 -12.42
C SER A 409 -5.34 -15.85 -11.29
N ILE A 410 -4.67 -14.87 -10.67
CA ILE A 410 -5.21 -14.00 -9.60
C ILE A 410 -6.20 -12.99 -10.17
N ILE A 411 -5.85 -12.38 -11.30
CA ILE A 411 -6.68 -11.42 -12.03
C ILE A 411 -7.95 -12.09 -12.55
N ASN A 412 -7.82 -13.29 -13.13
CA ASN A 412 -8.96 -14.10 -13.58
C ASN A 412 -9.76 -14.72 -12.42
N GLN A 413 -9.47 -14.35 -11.18
CA GLN A 413 -10.20 -14.78 -9.98
C GLN A 413 -10.27 -16.31 -9.81
N SER A 414 -9.28 -17.03 -10.34
CA SER A 414 -9.16 -18.47 -10.14
C SER A 414 -8.77 -18.79 -8.70
N THR A 415 -8.99 -20.04 -8.26
CA THR A 415 -8.46 -20.54 -6.99
C THR A 415 -7.28 -21.43 -7.29
N GLY A 416 -6.15 -21.20 -6.61
CA GLY A 416 -4.96 -21.99 -6.85
C GLY A 416 -3.94 -21.87 -5.74
N SER A 417 -2.89 -22.68 -5.86
CA SER A 417 -1.73 -22.62 -4.98
C SER A 417 -0.45 -22.95 -5.75
N LYS A 418 0.66 -22.35 -5.32
CA LYS A 418 1.97 -22.57 -5.96
C LYS A 418 3.10 -22.34 -4.97
N TRP A 419 4.11 -23.19 -5.07
CA TRP A 419 5.37 -23.02 -4.35
C TRP A 419 6.29 -22.10 -5.14
N MET A 420 6.89 -21.12 -4.46
CA MET A 420 7.83 -20.19 -5.06
C MET A 420 9.03 -19.97 -4.14
N LEU A 421 10.20 -19.88 -4.74
CA LEU A 421 11.41 -19.45 -4.06
C LEU A 421 11.52 -17.92 -4.21
N VAL A 422 11.51 -17.22 -3.08
CA VAL A 422 11.47 -15.75 -3.04
C VAL A 422 12.65 -15.18 -2.27
N LYS A 423 13.04 -13.97 -2.65
CA LYS A 423 14.00 -13.14 -1.92
C LYS A 423 13.21 -12.32 -0.90
N ASN A 424 13.12 -12.84 0.32
CA ASN A 424 12.49 -12.12 1.42
C ASN A 424 13.45 -11.06 1.95
N HIS A 425 13.08 -9.79 1.83
CA HIS A 425 13.92 -8.70 2.31
C HIS A 425 13.52 -8.29 3.73
N PHE A 426 14.50 -7.84 4.50
CA PHE A 426 14.30 -7.34 5.85
C PHE A 426 15.03 -6.00 6.06
N ASP A 427 14.71 -5.31 7.16
CA ASP A 427 15.30 -4.02 7.51
C ASP A 427 15.28 -3.05 6.32
N GLU A 428 14.10 -2.89 5.72
CA GLU A 428 13.88 -1.98 4.59
C GLU A 428 14.66 -2.30 3.31
N MET A 429 15.09 -3.55 3.11
CA MET A 429 15.96 -4.05 2.01
C MET A 429 17.46 -4.09 2.35
N LYS A 430 17.86 -3.91 3.62
CA LYS A 430 19.27 -4.03 4.05
C LYS A 430 19.73 -5.48 4.21
N ARG A 431 18.79 -6.42 4.42
CA ARG A 431 19.07 -7.85 4.55
C ARG A 431 18.15 -8.65 3.65
N VAL A 432 18.62 -9.80 3.16
CA VAL A 432 17.83 -10.69 2.30
C VAL A 432 18.00 -12.13 2.75
N ALA A 433 16.90 -12.87 2.84
CA ALA A 433 16.87 -14.31 3.02
C ALA A 433 16.15 -14.97 1.84
N ARG A 434 16.67 -16.12 1.40
CA ARG A 434 16.04 -16.93 0.36
C ARG A 434 15.17 -17.97 1.02
N ILE A 435 13.86 -17.88 0.82
CA ILE A 435 12.89 -18.74 1.49
C ILE A 435 11.91 -19.29 0.47
N LYS A 436 11.63 -20.59 0.54
CA LYS A 436 10.57 -21.22 -0.23
C LYS A 436 9.24 -21.05 0.50
N ARG A 437 8.31 -20.40 -0.17
CA ARG A 437 6.98 -20.06 0.35
C ARG A 437 5.89 -20.71 -0.48
N GLN A 438 4.77 -21.01 0.17
CA GLN A 438 3.57 -21.44 -0.52
C GLN A 438 2.61 -20.27 -0.65
N TYR A 439 2.24 -19.93 -1.88
CA TYR A 439 1.22 -18.94 -2.18
C TYR A 439 -0.10 -19.65 -2.43
N TYR A 440 -1.16 -19.15 -1.80
CA TYR A 440 -2.54 -19.56 -2.03
C TYR A 440 -3.34 -18.33 -2.40
N TRP A 441 -4.17 -18.42 -3.42
CA TRP A 441 -5.04 -17.32 -3.81
C TRP A 441 -6.47 -17.80 -4.02
N ARG A 442 -7.41 -16.95 -3.64
CA ARG A 442 -8.84 -17.19 -3.80
C ARG A 442 -9.59 -15.88 -3.97
N ALA A 443 -10.53 -15.85 -4.90
CA ALA A 443 -11.42 -14.72 -5.10
C ALA A 443 -12.34 -14.50 -3.91
N ILE A 444 -12.53 -13.23 -3.53
CA ILE A 444 -13.50 -12.83 -2.52
C ILE A 444 -14.85 -12.67 -3.24
N PRO A 445 -15.88 -13.45 -2.86
CA PRO A 445 -17.14 -13.47 -3.59
C PRO A 445 -17.81 -12.09 -3.59
N ASN A 446 -18.44 -11.72 -4.72
CA ASN A 446 -19.12 -10.44 -4.94
C ASN A 446 -18.21 -9.21 -4.88
N THR A 447 -16.90 -9.36 -5.06
CA THR A 447 -15.95 -8.25 -5.12
C THR A 447 -14.92 -8.46 -6.23
N PRO A 448 -14.26 -7.40 -6.74
CA PRO A 448 -13.18 -7.52 -7.71
C PRO A 448 -11.85 -7.96 -7.08
N PHE A 449 -11.84 -8.37 -5.81
CA PHE A 449 -10.64 -8.62 -5.04
C PHE A 449 -10.31 -10.11 -4.95
N THR A 450 -9.02 -10.42 -5.05
CA THR A 450 -8.46 -11.75 -4.79
C THR A 450 -7.57 -11.66 -3.55
N LEU A 451 -7.84 -12.52 -2.57
CA LEU A 451 -7.01 -12.65 -1.37
C LEU A 451 -5.88 -13.63 -1.67
N VAL A 452 -4.65 -13.20 -1.41
CA VAL A 452 -3.46 -14.03 -1.49
C VAL A 452 -2.88 -14.19 -0.09
N ILE A 453 -2.57 -15.43 0.28
CA ILE A 453 -1.94 -15.79 1.55
C ILE A 453 -0.66 -16.53 1.24
N THR A 454 0.40 -16.17 1.94
CA THR A 454 1.70 -16.82 1.81
C THR A 454 2.28 -17.17 3.17
N TYR A 455 2.86 -18.37 3.26
CA TYR A 455 3.56 -18.83 4.44
C TYR A 455 4.79 -19.66 4.07
N PRO A 456 5.83 -19.67 4.93
CA PRO A 456 7.07 -20.40 4.69
C PRO A 456 6.88 -21.92 4.86
N GLU A 457 7.52 -22.71 3.99
CA GLU A 457 7.42 -24.19 4.00
C GLU A 457 7.83 -24.82 5.33
N GLN A 458 8.89 -24.30 5.93
CA GLN A 458 9.59 -24.94 7.04
C GLN A 458 8.86 -24.85 8.38
N TYR A 459 8.12 -23.76 8.62
CA TYR A 459 7.49 -23.48 9.92
C TYR A 459 6.11 -22.81 9.84
N GLY A 460 5.62 -22.48 8.64
CA GLY A 460 4.31 -21.87 8.45
C GLY A 460 3.15 -22.87 8.33
N VAL A 461 3.44 -24.14 8.07
CA VAL A 461 2.42 -25.19 7.83
C VAL A 461 1.70 -25.62 9.12
N HIS A 462 2.35 -25.47 10.26
CA HIS A 462 1.86 -25.91 11.56
C HIS A 462 1.87 -24.78 12.57
N ARG A 463 0.83 -24.72 13.40
CA ARG A 463 0.68 -23.73 14.46
C ARG A 463 0.40 -24.39 15.79
N LEU A 464 0.72 -23.70 16.86
CA LEU A 464 0.30 -24.10 18.20
C LEU A 464 -1.19 -23.87 18.36
N ALA A 465 -1.87 -24.90 18.87
CA ALA A 465 -3.27 -24.85 19.23
C ALA A 465 -3.40 -25.15 20.72
N ILE A 466 -4.20 -24.36 21.40
CA ILE A 466 -4.43 -24.52 22.83
C ILE A 466 -5.29 -25.76 23.05
N ARG A 467 -4.92 -26.59 24.03
CA ARG A 467 -5.73 -27.71 24.47
C ARG A 467 -6.96 -27.21 25.24
N ALA A 468 -8.11 -27.87 25.07
CA ALA A 468 -9.38 -27.50 25.70
C ALA A 468 -9.33 -27.39 27.25
N GLU A 469 -8.38 -28.04 27.90
CA GLU A 469 -8.14 -27.97 29.35
C GLU A 469 -7.59 -26.62 29.84
N ASN A 470 -6.93 -25.89 28.94
CA ASN A 470 -6.32 -24.59 29.23
C ASN A 470 -7.22 -23.43 28.82
N GLU A 471 -8.50 -23.68 28.54
CA GLU A 471 -9.46 -22.63 28.26
C GLU A 471 -9.76 -21.78 29.51
N ILE A 472 -9.82 -20.47 29.30
CA ILE A 472 -10.13 -19.46 30.34
C ILE A 472 -11.35 -19.84 31.20
N HIS A 473 -12.40 -20.38 30.58
CA HIS A 473 -13.61 -20.78 31.31
C HIS A 473 -13.34 -21.87 32.36
N ARG A 474 -12.47 -22.84 32.05
CA ARG A 474 -12.09 -23.91 32.98
C ARG A 474 -11.11 -23.40 34.06
N MET A 475 -10.25 -22.43 33.73
CA MET A 475 -9.37 -21.77 34.71
C MET A 475 -10.20 -21.00 35.76
N ASN A 476 -11.24 -20.28 35.32
CA ASN A 476 -12.15 -19.58 36.23
C ASN A 476 -12.92 -20.54 37.15
N ILE A 477 -13.35 -21.71 36.63
CA ILE A 477 -13.99 -22.75 37.45
C ILE A 477 -13.01 -23.32 38.50
N LYS A 478 -11.71 -23.40 38.18
CA LYS A 478 -10.65 -23.84 39.10
C LYS A 478 -10.24 -22.76 40.11
N GLY A 479 -10.78 -21.54 40.03
CA GLY A 479 -10.49 -20.45 40.96
C GLY A 479 -9.12 -19.76 40.74
N GLU A 480 -8.53 -19.88 39.54
CA GLU A 480 -7.28 -19.17 39.21
C GLU A 480 -7.55 -17.69 38.89
N ASN A 481 -6.89 -16.77 39.60
CA ASN A 481 -6.98 -15.33 39.32
C ASN A 481 -6.12 -14.96 38.09
N LEU A 482 -6.78 -14.80 36.93
CA LEU A 482 -6.14 -14.47 35.65
C LEU A 482 -5.31 -13.18 35.68
N LEU A 483 -5.72 -12.19 36.48
CA LEU A 483 -5.04 -10.91 36.61
C LEU A 483 -3.63 -11.04 37.20
N ASN A 484 -3.35 -12.09 37.97
CA ASN A 484 -2.03 -12.32 38.56
C ASN A 484 -0.96 -12.54 37.49
N TYR A 485 -1.33 -13.15 36.35
CA TYR A 485 -0.40 -13.38 35.24
C TYR A 485 0.00 -12.10 34.51
N PHE A 486 -0.78 -11.03 34.65
CA PHE A 486 -0.51 -9.71 34.07
C PHE A 486 -0.08 -8.71 35.16
N GLY A 487 0.43 -9.20 36.29
CA GLY A 487 0.98 -8.37 37.35
C GLY A 487 2.27 -7.64 36.93
N GLY A 488 2.42 -6.39 37.39
CA GLY A 488 3.59 -5.54 37.10
C GLY A 488 3.50 -4.78 35.78
N LYS A 489 4.56 -3.99 35.47
CA LYS A 489 4.63 -3.14 34.27
C LYS A 489 5.51 -3.69 33.14
N ARG A 490 6.23 -4.80 33.38
CA ARG A 490 7.27 -5.37 32.51
C ARG A 490 6.73 -6.36 31.48
N TRP A 491 5.65 -5.97 30.82
CA TRP A 491 5.07 -6.71 29.70
C TRP A 491 4.37 -5.74 28.74
N ARG A 492 4.32 -6.12 27.47
CA ARG A 492 3.60 -5.41 26.40
C ARG A 492 2.89 -6.42 25.53
N ILE A 493 1.84 -5.98 24.85
CA ILE A 493 1.13 -6.78 23.86
C ILE A 493 1.21 -6.15 22.48
N HIS A 494 1.00 -6.96 21.45
CA HIS A 494 0.95 -6.48 20.07
C HIS A 494 -0.11 -5.38 19.91
N PRO A 495 0.26 -4.13 19.55
CA PRO A 495 -0.66 -2.99 19.61
C PRO A 495 -1.72 -2.98 18.49
N THR A 496 -1.43 -3.61 17.35
CA THR A 496 -2.34 -3.58 16.18
C THR A 496 -3.33 -4.74 16.15
N TRP A 497 -3.14 -5.78 16.97
CA TRP A 497 -3.98 -6.98 16.96
C TRP A 497 -5.28 -6.77 17.73
N LEU A 498 -6.35 -7.40 17.26
CA LEU A 498 -7.69 -7.26 17.82
C LEU A 498 -7.99 -8.39 18.81
N TYR A 499 -7.58 -8.22 20.06
CA TYR A 499 -7.92 -9.15 21.15
C TYR A 499 -9.38 -9.02 21.55
N CYS A 500 -9.73 -7.84 22.06
CA CYS A 500 -11.08 -7.43 22.40
C CYS A 500 -11.19 -5.92 22.20
N LYS A 501 -12.34 -5.44 21.75
CA LYS A 501 -12.62 -4.02 21.56
C LYS A 501 -14.02 -3.65 21.99
N HIS A 502 -14.16 -2.47 22.60
CA HIS A 502 -15.45 -1.89 22.97
C HIS A 502 -15.77 -0.67 22.11
N ASN A 503 -17.00 -0.56 21.59
CA ASN A 503 -17.36 0.53 20.68
C ASN A 503 -17.44 1.90 21.37
N ASN A 504 -17.80 1.95 22.66
CA ASN A 504 -18.09 3.22 23.37
C ASN A 504 -16.97 3.70 24.29
N LYS A 505 -15.90 2.92 24.50
CA LYS A 505 -14.78 3.31 25.37
C LYS A 505 -13.47 3.20 24.61
N THR A 506 -12.69 4.28 24.68
CA THR A 506 -11.31 4.31 24.23
C THR A 506 -10.40 4.21 25.44
N PHE A 507 -9.31 3.46 25.31
CA PHE A 507 -8.27 3.31 26.33
C PHE A 507 -7.00 4.02 25.86
N ALA A 508 -6.14 4.42 26.80
CA ALA A 508 -4.88 5.09 26.45
C ALA A 508 -3.86 4.09 25.89
N THR A 509 -3.84 2.86 26.40
CA THR A 509 -2.95 1.78 25.97
C THR A 509 -3.71 0.48 25.71
N PRO A 510 -3.26 -0.37 24.76
CA PRO A 510 -3.82 -1.70 24.54
C PRO A 510 -3.80 -2.59 25.80
N GLU A 511 -2.79 -2.41 26.66
CA GLU A 511 -2.63 -3.16 27.91
C GLU A 511 -3.75 -2.86 28.91
N GLU A 512 -4.14 -1.59 29.06
CA GLU A 512 -5.27 -1.19 29.93
C GLU A 512 -6.59 -1.77 29.42
N GLU A 513 -6.80 -1.76 28.09
CA GLU A 513 -7.96 -2.37 27.46
C GLU A 513 -8.02 -3.87 27.77
N LEU A 514 -6.90 -4.58 27.65
CA LEU A 514 -6.80 -6.00 27.94
C LEU A 514 -7.15 -6.30 29.40
N VAL A 515 -6.55 -5.58 30.37
CA VAL A 515 -6.80 -5.78 31.80
C VAL A 515 -8.27 -5.54 32.14
N TRP A 516 -8.89 -4.54 31.51
CA TRP A 516 -10.31 -4.28 31.68
C TRP A 516 -11.18 -5.45 31.20
N PHE A 517 -10.87 -6.00 30.02
CA PHE A 517 -11.57 -7.18 29.50
C PHE A 517 -11.33 -8.44 30.34
N LEU A 518 -10.11 -8.66 30.84
CA LEU A 518 -9.81 -9.78 31.75
C LEU A 518 -10.63 -9.70 33.04
N ASN A 519 -10.75 -8.52 33.64
CA ASN A 519 -11.58 -8.32 34.83
C ASN A 519 -13.07 -8.61 34.53
N LYS A 520 -13.56 -8.18 33.36
CA LYS A 520 -14.92 -8.50 32.90
C LYS A 520 -15.14 -9.99 32.65
N MET A 521 -14.15 -10.69 32.10
CA MET A 521 -14.21 -12.14 31.87
C MET A 521 -14.19 -12.95 33.17
N SER A 522 -13.59 -12.40 34.23
CA SER A 522 -13.57 -13.03 35.56
C SER A 522 -14.92 -12.96 36.28
N GLN A 523 -15.85 -12.11 35.83
CA GLN A 523 -17.17 -11.98 36.46
C GLN A 523 -18.09 -13.17 36.10
N PRO A 524 -18.86 -13.69 37.06
CA PRO A 524 -19.81 -14.78 36.80
C PRO A 524 -20.85 -14.34 35.75
N GLY A 525 -21.13 -15.20 34.77
CA GLY A 525 -22.09 -14.92 33.69
C GLY A 525 -21.49 -14.37 32.40
N TRP A 526 -20.16 -14.26 32.29
CA TRP A 526 -19.50 -13.90 31.02
C TRP A 526 -19.87 -14.87 29.88
N ARG A 527 -20.29 -14.30 28.75
CA ARG A 527 -20.47 -15.01 27.48
C ARG A 527 -19.56 -14.36 26.45
N TRP A 528 -18.83 -15.17 25.69
CA TRP A 528 -18.03 -14.65 24.59
C TRP A 528 -18.93 -13.88 23.62
N PRO A 529 -18.63 -12.60 23.33
CA PRO A 529 -19.35 -11.88 22.30
C PRO A 529 -19.20 -12.62 20.97
N LEU A 530 -20.23 -12.52 20.12
CA LEU A 530 -20.28 -13.20 18.83
C LEU A 530 -19.00 -12.88 18.03
N SER A 531 -18.19 -13.91 17.77
CA SER A 531 -17.09 -13.87 16.81
C SER A 531 -17.70 -13.81 15.42
N ARG A 532 -18.12 -12.62 14.98
CA ARG A 532 -18.58 -12.41 13.60
C ARG A 532 -17.41 -11.83 12.80
N SER A 533 -17.04 -12.50 11.73
CA SER A 533 -16.11 -12.02 10.71
C SER A 533 -16.58 -10.75 9.98
N ALA A 534 -17.79 -10.26 10.27
CA ALA A 534 -18.31 -8.99 9.77
C ALA A 534 -18.73 -8.11 10.96
N LEU A 535 -18.20 -6.87 11.01
CA LEU A 535 -18.68 -5.83 11.92
C LEU A 535 -20.21 -5.72 11.72
N PRO A 536 -21.03 -5.87 12.77
CA PRO A 536 -22.43 -5.53 12.65
C PRO A 536 -22.58 -4.00 12.42
N PRO A 537 -23.75 -3.55 11.92
CA PRO A 537 -24.12 -2.14 12.00
C PRO A 537 -23.88 -1.65 13.43
N GLU A 538 -23.48 -0.39 13.59
CA GLU A 538 -23.01 0.25 14.84
C GLU A 538 -23.92 0.05 16.08
N HIS A 539 -25.11 -0.52 15.92
CA HIS A 539 -26.14 -0.68 16.93
C HIS A 539 -26.33 -2.10 17.50
N ALA A 540 -25.67 -3.16 16.98
CA ALA A 540 -26.03 -4.55 17.35
C ALA A 540 -25.04 -5.31 18.26
N ALA A 541 -23.76 -4.92 18.35
CA ALA A 541 -22.81 -5.53 19.29
C ALA A 541 -21.96 -4.46 19.98
N LEU A 542 -22.13 -4.34 21.30
CA LEU A 542 -21.36 -3.40 22.13
C LEU A 542 -19.88 -3.81 22.29
N MET A 543 -19.53 -5.07 22.03
CA MET A 543 -18.22 -5.66 22.28
C MET A 543 -17.86 -6.67 21.19
N PHE A 544 -16.59 -6.65 20.77
CA PHE A 544 -16.00 -7.61 19.84
C PHE A 544 -14.80 -8.27 20.51
N CYS A 545 -14.63 -9.60 20.40
CA CYS A 545 -13.45 -10.30 20.90
C CYS A 545 -13.09 -11.49 20.01
N ASP A 546 -11.80 -11.68 19.74
CA ASP A 546 -11.28 -12.91 19.19
C ASP A 546 -10.99 -13.91 20.32
N ARG A 547 -11.86 -14.92 20.44
CA ARG A 547 -11.76 -15.94 21.49
C ARG A 547 -10.44 -16.71 21.41
N GLN A 548 -9.98 -17.05 20.20
CA GLN A 548 -8.81 -17.91 20.03
C GLN A 548 -7.54 -17.17 20.44
N LEU A 549 -7.37 -15.93 19.94
CA LEU A 549 -6.22 -15.11 20.30
C LEU A 549 -6.18 -14.79 21.79
N MET A 550 -7.32 -14.43 22.38
CA MET A 550 -7.41 -14.13 23.81
C MET A 550 -7.06 -15.34 24.69
N GLN A 551 -7.54 -16.52 24.32
CA GLN A 551 -7.17 -17.75 25.02
C GLN A 551 -5.66 -18.03 24.88
N SER A 552 -5.08 -17.82 23.69
CA SER A 552 -3.65 -18.06 23.45
C SER A 552 -2.79 -17.15 24.31
N LEU A 553 -3.19 -15.88 24.41
CA LEU A 553 -2.49 -14.89 25.24
C LEU A 553 -2.48 -15.26 26.72
N VAL A 554 -3.62 -15.71 27.26
CA VAL A 554 -3.71 -16.12 28.67
C VAL A 554 -2.89 -17.38 28.92
N PHE A 555 -2.92 -18.35 28.00
CA PHE A 555 -2.10 -19.55 28.09
C PHE A 555 -0.61 -19.20 28.09
N ASP A 556 -0.16 -18.36 27.16
CA ASP A 556 1.23 -17.94 27.05
C ASP A 556 1.66 -17.14 28.29
N ALA A 557 0.79 -16.28 28.83
CA ALA A 557 1.05 -15.52 30.06
C ALA A 557 1.25 -16.42 31.29
N ARG A 558 0.49 -17.52 31.39
CA ARG A 558 0.62 -18.54 32.44
C ARG A 558 1.91 -19.34 32.28
N VAL A 559 2.21 -19.83 31.07
CA VAL A 559 3.42 -20.62 30.80
C VAL A 559 4.67 -19.79 31.04
N THR A 560 4.65 -18.50 30.72
CA THR A 560 5.80 -17.60 30.89
C THR A 560 5.86 -16.93 32.26
N GLU A 561 4.98 -17.29 33.22
CA GLU A 561 4.93 -16.68 34.55
C GLU A 561 6.26 -16.83 35.32
N TRP A 562 6.98 -17.94 35.11
CA TRP A 562 8.30 -18.17 35.70
C TRP A 562 9.29 -17.05 35.35
N PHE A 563 9.20 -16.48 34.14
CA PHE A 563 10.05 -15.39 33.69
C PHE A 563 9.72 -14.07 34.41
N SER A 564 8.51 -13.89 34.92
CA SER A 564 8.15 -12.70 35.70
C SER A 564 8.45 -12.86 37.19
N LYS A 565 8.35 -14.09 37.73
CA LYS A 565 8.57 -14.40 39.15
C LYS A 565 10.04 -14.64 39.51
N ASN A 566 10.84 -15.21 38.61
CA ASN A 566 12.30 -15.27 38.77
C ASN A 566 12.90 -13.90 38.46
N THR A 567 12.66 -12.91 39.32
CA THR A 567 13.40 -11.64 39.41
C THR A 567 14.85 -11.85 39.87
N SER A 568 15.34 -13.09 39.81
CA SER A 568 16.50 -13.56 40.51
C SER A 568 17.17 -14.68 39.72
N PHE A 569 17.94 -14.29 38.71
CA PHE A 569 19.32 -14.82 38.59
C PHE A 569 20.20 -14.35 39.78
N ASN A 570 19.61 -14.05 40.96
CA ASN A 570 20.26 -14.01 42.26
C ASN A 570 19.92 -15.31 43.04
N SER A 571 19.35 -16.35 42.38
CA SER A 571 19.51 -17.71 42.87
C SER A 571 21.01 -17.96 42.99
N LYS A 572 21.42 -18.79 43.96
CA LYS A 572 22.81 -19.17 44.23
C LYS A 572 23.46 -19.97 43.09
N ASP A 573 23.16 -19.66 41.83
CA ASP A 573 23.82 -20.16 40.64
C ASP A 573 24.98 -19.23 40.30
N ASP A 574 26.17 -19.57 40.78
CA ASP A 574 27.42 -18.86 40.50
C ASP A 574 27.61 -18.59 38.99
N LYS A 575 27.13 -19.50 38.14
CA LYS A 575 27.17 -19.38 36.67
C LYS A 575 26.38 -18.19 36.12
N GLY A 576 25.25 -17.84 36.72
CA GLY A 576 24.39 -16.75 36.22
C GLY A 576 24.96 -15.37 36.51
N ASN A 577 25.55 -15.20 37.70
CA ASN A 577 26.22 -13.95 38.07
C ASN A 577 27.57 -13.80 37.35
N GLU A 578 28.30 -14.89 37.12
CA GLU A 578 29.47 -14.90 36.25
C GLU A 578 29.09 -14.44 34.83
N PHE A 579 28.02 -15.00 34.25
CA PHE A 579 27.57 -14.62 32.91
C PHE A 579 27.17 -13.14 32.80
N LYS A 580 26.45 -12.61 33.79
CA LYS A 580 26.10 -11.17 33.87
C LYS A 580 27.35 -10.27 33.88
N GLN A 581 28.32 -10.58 34.75
CA GLN A 581 29.53 -9.78 34.89
C GLN A 581 30.45 -9.91 33.67
N ARG A 582 30.47 -11.07 33.03
CA ARG A 582 31.38 -11.41 31.93
C ARG A 582 30.94 -10.83 30.58
N PHE A 583 29.64 -10.70 30.35
CA PHE A 583 29.10 -10.19 29.09
C PHE A 583 28.44 -8.81 29.18
N GLY A 584 28.20 -8.27 30.38
CA GLY A 584 27.59 -6.94 30.54
C GLY A 584 26.16 -6.88 29.99
N ILE A 585 25.32 -7.81 30.42
CA ILE A 585 23.92 -7.94 29.96
C ILE A 585 23.10 -6.82 30.58
N THR A 586 22.34 -6.12 29.74
CA THR A 586 21.45 -5.02 30.14
C THR A 586 20.01 -5.47 30.27
N VAL A 587 19.51 -6.20 29.27
CA VAL A 587 18.10 -6.62 29.19
C VAL A 587 18.02 -8.07 28.75
N ALA A 588 17.21 -8.90 29.42
CA ALA A 588 16.75 -10.17 28.85
C ALA A 588 15.27 -10.07 28.51
N PHE A 589 14.86 -10.65 27.40
CA PHE A 589 13.49 -10.55 26.91
C PHE A 589 12.99 -11.88 26.35
N LEU A 590 11.68 -12.00 26.32
CA LEU A 590 10.94 -13.14 25.80
C LEU A 590 9.71 -12.61 25.06
N ALA A 591 9.52 -13.02 23.80
CA ALA A 591 8.28 -12.81 23.08
C ALA A 591 7.66 -14.13 22.64
N THR A 592 6.35 -14.16 22.65
CA THR A 592 5.55 -15.36 22.36
C THR A 592 4.74 -15.19 21.08
N HIS A 593 4.30 -16.31 20.52
CA HIS A 593 3.48 -16.32 19.30
C HIS A 593 2.12 -15.60 19.46
N SER A 594 1.58 -15.49 20.68
CA SER A 594 0.32 -14.80 20.95
C SER A 594 0.43 -13.27 21.02
N GLY A 595 1.61 -12.70 20.77
CA GLY A 595 1.83 -11.27 20.81
C GLY A 595 2.22 -10.70 22.19
N LEU A 596 2.54 -11.55 23.18
CA LEU A 596 3.02 -11.11 24.49
C LEU A 596 4.56 -11.01 24.49
N THR A 597 5.07 -9.84 24.88
CA THR A 597 6.48 -9.57 25.12
C THR A 597 6.72 -9.25 26.61
N ARG A 598 7.73 -9.89 27.22
CA ARG A 598 8.18 -9.66 28.60
C ARG A 598 9.67 -9.35 28.62
N TRP A 599 10.12 -8.53 29.56
CA TRP A 599 11.54 -8.23 29.73
C TRP A 599 11.94 -8.11 31.20
N GLN A 600 13.23 -8.27 31.43
CA GLN A 600 13.92 -8.05 32.69
C GLN A 600 15.13 -7.17 32.44
N GLU A 601 15.38 -6.25 33.36
CA GLU A 601 16.54 -5.35 33.34
C GLU A 601 17.57 -5.82 34.36
N PHE A 602 18.83 -5.76 33.97
CA PHE A 602 19.99 -6.05 34.81
C PHE A 602 20.85 -4.79 34.89
N HIS A 603 21.11 -4.34 36.12
CA HIS A 603 21.92 -3.17 36.37
C HIS A 603 23.30 -3.61 36.87
N SER A 604 24.37 -3.11 36.26
CA SER A 604 25.71 -3.16 36.82
C SER A 604 25.86 -1.97 37.76
N ASN A 605 25.77 -2.20 39.08
CA ASN A 605 26.00 -1.24 40.17
C ASN A 605 26.62 0.12 39.77
N MET A 606 25.78 1.13 39.53
CA MET A 606 25.85 2.53 40.00
C MET A 606 24.75 3.32 39.27
N ALA A 607 23.84 3.90 40.05
CA ALA A 607 22.64 4.64 39.66
C ALA A 607 21.50 3.78 39.05
N GLU A 608 20.31 3.89 39.65
CA GLU A 608 19.04 3.55 39.01
C GLU A 608 18.80 4.51 37.84
N GLU A 609 19.45 4.29 36.69
CA GLU A 609 18.94 4.84 35.44
C GLU A 609 17.80 3.94 34.96
N ALA A 610 16.59 4.28 35.41
CA ALA A 610 15.36 3.81 34.81
C ALA A 610 15.33 4.25 33.34
N GLY A 611 15.79 3.40 32.42
CA GLY A 611 15.88 3.79 31.01
C GLY A 611 16.01 2.63 30.04
N ALA A 612 16.98 1.73 30.22
CA ALA A 612 17.33 0.76 29.16
C ALA A 612 16.19 -0.20 28.78
N GLY A 613 15.45 -0.74 29.75
CA GLY A 613 14.31 -1.61 29.45
C GLY A 613 13.03 -0.85 29.09
N GLU A 614 12.89 0.42 29.49
CA GLU A 614 11.82 1.29 28.98
C GLU A 614 12.04 1.57 27.49
N VAL A 615 13.27 1.94 27.09
CA VAL A 615 13.67 2.10 25.69
C VAL A 615 13.44 0.81 24.90
N PHE A 616 13.84 -0.34 25.43
CA PHE A 616 13.56 -1.64 24.81
C PHE A 616 12.05 -1.87 24.60
N SER A 617 11.25 -1.61 25.65
CA SER A 617 9.80 -1.81 25.62
C SER A 617 9.08 -0.86 24.66
N GLU A 618 9.65 0.32 24.42
CA GLU A 618 9.11 1.29 23.49
C GLU A 618 9.41 0.92 22.04
N GLN A 619 10.60 0.39 21.79
CA GLN A 619 11.06 -0.02 20.47
C GLN A 619 10.49 -1.40 20.03
N ASN A 620 10.26 -2.33 20.97
CA ASN A 620 9.97 -3.75 20.66
C ASN A 620 8.56 -4.19 21.11
N LYS A 621 7.50 -3.57 20.56
CA LYS A 621 6.09 -3.85 20.94
C LYS A 621 5.41 -4.92 20.09
N ARG A 622 5.98 -5.27 18.94
CA ARG A 622 5.31 -6.03 17.86
C ARG A 622 5.56 -7.54 17.90
N ALA A 623 6.16 -8.07 18.96
CA ALA A 623 6.36 -9.51 19.18
C ALA A 623 6.82 -10.30 17.92
N ILE A 624 5.93 -11.08 17.29
CA ILE A 624 6.27 -11.89 16.09
C ILE A 624 6.64 -11.06 14.86
N ASP A 625 6.19 -9.81 14.82
CA ASP A 625 6.47 -8.89 13.73
C ASP A 625 7.86 -8.24 13.86
N GLU A 626 8.49 -8.39 15.02
CA GLU A 626 9.83 -7.87 15.28
C GLU A 626 10.89 -8.57 14.44
N MET A 627 11.88 -7.76 14.06
CA MET A 627 12.96 -8.17 13.17
C MET A 627 13.82 -9.28 13.75
N TRP A 628 14.19 -9.18 15.03
CA TRP A 628 14.94 -10.23 15.71
C TRP A 628 14.13 -11.52 15.88
N TYR A 629 12.80 -11.41 16.02
CA TYR A 629 11.92 -12.58 16.12
C TYR A 629 11.91 -13.35 14.79
N LYS A 630 11.61 -12.65 13.69
CA LYS A 630 11.57 -13.22 12.33
C LYS A 630 12.87 -13.91 11.97
N ARG A 631 14.00 -13.25 12.22
CA ARG A 631 15.34 -13.79 11.90
C ARG A 631 15.72 -14.99 12.78
N ALA A 632 15.40 -14.97 14.06
CA ALA A 632 15.69 -16.09 14.96
C ALA A 632 14.96 -17.36 14.54
N VAL A 633 13.71 -17.23 14.08
CA VAL A 633 12.90 -18.34 13.56
C VAL A 633 13.50 -18.91 12.28
N ASP A 634 13.92 -18.06 11.34
CA ASP A 634 14.59 -18.48 10.10
C ASP A 634 15.91 -19.23 10.39
N GLN A 635 16.71 -18.68 11.30
CA GLN A 635 18.03 -19.23 11.64
C GLN A 635 17.96 -20.60 12.31
N HIS A 636 16.88 -20.91 13.05
CA HIS A 636 16.71 -22.20 13.71
C HIS A 636 16.75 -23.39 12.73
N PHE A 637 16.30 -23.19 11.49
CA PHE A 637 16.33 -24.22 10.44
C PHE A 637 17.70 -24.40 9.80
N VAL A 638 18.58 -23.41 9.92
CA VAL A 638 20.00 -23.55 9.53
C VAL A 638 20.73 -24.28 10.64
N HIS A 639 20.66 -23.75 11.87
CA HIS A 639 21.27 -24.35 13.06
C HIS A 639 20.42 -24.10 14.31
N LYS A 640 19.89 -25.18 14.89
CA LYS A 640 18.97 -25.14 16.04
C LYS A 640 19.50 -24.38 17.25
N ASP A 641 20.79 -24.53 17.55
CA ASP A 641 21.43 -23.92 18.73
C ASP A 641 22.08 -22.55 18.45
N SER A 642 21.96 -22.04 17.23
CA SER A 642 22.61 -20.79 16.86
C SER A 642 21.82 -19.56 17.31
N PHE A 643 22.54 -18.58 17.84
CA PHE A 643 21.98 -17.27 18.18
C PHE A 643 22.12 -16.33 16.99
N VAL A 644 21.08 -15.53 16.76
CA VAL A 644 21.13 -14.42 15.81
C VAL A 644 21.54 -13.17 16.55
N TYR A 645 22.66 -12.59 16.15
CA TYR A 645 23.14 -11.31 16.63
C TYR A 645 22.69 -10.20 15.68
N SER A 646 22.21 -9.09 16.24
CA SER A 646 21.86 -7.88 15.50
C SER A 646 22.43 -6.66 16.18
N VAL A 647 23.05 -5.80 15.36
CA VAL A 647 23.59 -4.49 15.73
C VAL A 647 22.84 -3.43 14.92
N PRO A 648 22.50 -2.27 15.51
CA PRO A 648 21.98 -1.12 14.76
C PRO A 648 22.95 -0.70 13.65
N PHE A 649 22.42 -0.37 12.47
CA PHE A 649 23.25 -0.03 11.30
C PHE A 649 23.99 1.32 11.44
N ASP A 650 23.49 2.20 12.30
CA ASP A 650 24.00 3.53 12.63
C ASP A 650 24.88 3.55 13.89
N ALA A 651 25.21 2.36 14.44
CA ALA A 651 26.01 2.22 15.64
C ALA A 651 27.40 2.89 15.56
N GLY A 652 27.97 3.04 14.35
CA GLY A 652 29.23 3.75 14.12
C GLY A 652 29.10 5.29 14.13
N ASP A 653 27.90 5.83 13.91
CA ASP A 653 27.64 7.26 13.78
C ASP A 653 27.24 7.91 15.11
N LEU A 654 26.64 7.14 16.02
CA LEU A 654 25.94 7.66 17.20
C LEU A 654 26.85 8.10 18.37
N GLY A 655 28.13 7.70 18.39
CA GLY A 655 29.03 8.01 19.51
C GLY A 655 28.59 7.41 20.88
N GLU A 656 27.47 6.70 20.92
CA GLU A 656 26.90 6.02 22.07
C GLU A 656 27.47 4.60 22.23
N GLU A 657 27.28 4.01 23.41
CA GLU A 657 27.72 2.65 23.67
C GLU A 657 26.88 1.63 22.89
N ILE A 658 27.50 0.98 21.91
CA ILE A 658 26.82 0.06 20.98
C ILE A 658 26.22 -1.13 21.74
N THR A 659 24.90 -1.33 21.57
CA THR A 659 24.19 -2.48 22.11
C THR A 659 24.04 -3.58 21.05
N VAL A 660 24.32 -4.81 21.45
CA VAL A 660 24.16 -6.00 20.61
C VAL A 660 22.97 -6.79 21.13
N THR A 661 22.03 -7.11 20.25
CA THR A 661 20.88 -7.96 20.58
C THR A 661 21.14 -9.38 20.09
N ALA A 662 21.13 -10.35 21.00
CA ALA A 662 21.19 -11.77 20.69
C ALA A 662 19.80 -12.39 20.86
N SER A 663 19.37 -13.22 19.90
CA SER A 663 18.05 -13.86 19.90
C SER A 663 18.13 -15.32 19.47
N ASN A 664 17.27 -16.16 20.03
CA ASN A 664 17.17 -17.59 19.71
C ASN A 664 15.69 -18.03 19.79
N ALA A 665 15.25 -18.80 18.80
CA ALA A 665 13.88 -19.27 18.68
C ALA A 665 13.66 -20.63 19.38
N VAL A 666 12.59 -20.69 20.17
CA VAL A 666 12.12 -21.88 20.86
C VAL A 666 11.02 -22.53 20.03
N PHE A 667 11.26 -23.75 19.59
CA PHE A 667 10.29 -24.56 18.86
C PHE A 667 9.67 -25.60 19.77
N HIS A 668 8.37 -25.79 19.64
CA HIS A 668 7.70 -26.95 20.20
C HIS A 668 7.62 -28.03 19.13
N THR A 669 7.95 -29.26 19.52
CA THR A 669 7.87 -30.42 18.64
C THR A 669 6.90 -31.42 19.25
N GLU A 670 5.85 -31.77 18.50
CA GLU A 670 4.90 -32.80 18.89
C GLU A 670 4.84 -33.83 17.75
N SER A 671 5.30 -35.04 18.04
CA SER A 671 5.52 -36.10 17.02
C SER A 671 6.52 -35.68 15.93
N ALA A 672 6.07 -35.50 14.70
CA ALA A 672 6.88 -35.11 13.53
C ALA A 672 6.62 -33.64 13.09
N LYS A 673 5.83 -32.89 13.86
CA LYS A 673 5.47 -31.50 13.54
C LYS A 673 6.21 -30.56 14.47
N SER A 674 6.78 -29.50 13.90
CA SER A 674 7.43 -28.41 14.63
C SER A 674 6.67 -27.10 14.39
N ALA A 675 6.59 -26.27 15.42
CA ALA A 675 6.05 -24.92 15.31
C ALA A 675 6.83 -23.96 16.23
N PRO A 676 7.06 -22.70 15.82
CA PRO A 676 7.69 -21.70 16.66
C PRO A 676 6.75 -21.32 17.82
N ALA A 677 7.25 -21.39 19.04
CA ALA A 677 6.48 -21.09 20.25
C ALA A 677 6.79 -19.70 20.81
N ALA A 678 8.08 -19.40 20.94
CA ALA A 678 8.58 -18.16 21.50
C ALA A 678 9.98 -17.86 20.97
N VAL A 679 10.43 -16.63 21.12
CA VAL A 679 11.82 -16.22 20.91
C VAL A 679 12.31 -15.58 22.19
N VAL A 680 13.48 -16.03 22.63
CA VAL A 680 14.18 -15.50 23.81
C VAL A 680 15.43 -14.77 23.36
N GLY A 681 15.82 -13.75 24.11
CA GLY A 681 17.01 -12.99 23.77
C GLY A 681 17.52 -12.15 24.91
N PHE A 682 18.69 -11.56 24.69
CA PHE A 682 19.31 -10.63 25.61
C PHE A 682 20.08 -9.56 24.86
N GLN A 683 20.19 -8.39 25.48
CA GLN A 683 20.98 -7.25 25.02
C GLN A 683 22.20 -7.10 25.91
N PHE A 684 23.34 -6.81 25.29
CA PHE A 684 24.60 -6.60 26.00
C PHE A 684 25.45 -5.55 25.30
N HIS A 685 26.40 -4.96 26.02
CA HIS A 685 27.28 -3.94 25.47
C HIS A 685 28.39 -4.56 24.61
N HIS A 686 28.61 -3.99 23.43
CA HIS A 686 29.72 -4.37 22.55
C HIS A 686 31.09 -4.16 23.22
N SER A 687 31.24 -3.12 24.05
CA SER A 687 32.47 -2.82 24.79
C SER A 687 32.89 -3.95 25.74
N ALA A 688 31.92 -4.60 26.39
CA ALA A 688 32.16 -5.75 27.27
C ALA A 688 32.61 -6.97 26.47
N LEU A 689 31.99 -7.20 25.31
CA LEU A 689 32.40 -8.27 24.40
C LEU A 689 33.83 -8.06 23.86
N ASP A 690 34.18 -6.83 23.45
CA ASP A 690 35.54 -6.50 22.98
C ASP A 690 36.59 -6.71 24.09
N LYS A 691 36.30 -6.27 25.32
CA LYS A 691 37.17 -6.53 26.48
C LYS A 691 37.37 -8.02 26.72
N LEU A 692 36.30 -8.81 26.66
CA LEU A 692 36.35 -10.26 26.83
C LEU A 692 37.17 -10.91 25.71
N PHE A 693 36.93 -10.52 24.46
CA PHE A 693 37.64 -11.01 23.29
C PHE A 693 39.14 -10.73 23.42
N ARG A 694 39.53 -9.48 23.71
CA ARG A 694 40.93 -9.07 23.90
C ARG A 694 41.61 -9.79 25.06
N ASN A 695 40.90 -10.04 26.16
CA ASN A 695 41.44 -10.78 27.29
C ASN A 695 41.74 -12.25 26.91
N ILE A 696 40.84 -12.88 26.15
CA ILE A 696 41.03 -14.25 25.68
C ILE A 696 42.17 -14.33 24.66
N THR A 697 42.17 -13.46 23.64
CA THR A 697 43.19 -13.48 22.58
C THR A 697 44.54 -12.99 23.07
N GLY A 698 44.58 -12.05 24.02
CA GLY A 698 45.81 -11.47 24.57
C GLY A 698 46.59 -12.42 25.49
N ASN A 699 45.93 -13.42 26.10
CA ASN A 699 46.57 -14.42 26.95
C ASN A 699 47.20 -15.60 26.19
N VAL A 700 47.11 -15.63 24.85
CA VAL A 700 47.62 -16.74 24.03
C VAL A 700 48.88 -16.31 23.29
N SER A 701 50.01 -16.31 24.00
CA SER A 701 51.35 -16.12 23.45
C SER A 701 52.16 -17.43 23.54
N GLY A 702 51.71 -18.45 22.80
CA GLY A 702 52.52 -19.66 22.64
C GLY A 702 51.73 -20.87 22.18
N THR A 703 52.17 -21.43 21.05
CA THR A 703 51.76 -22.69 20.41
C THR A 703 50.49 -22.67 19.56
N TYR A 704 50.71 -23.02 18.29
CA TYR A 704 49.77 -23.14 17.19
C TYR A 704 48.50 -23.88 17.58
N PHE A 705 47.35 -23.23 17.43
CA PHE A 705 46.06 -23.94 17.35
C PHE A 705 45.60 -24.01 15.89
N ASN A 706 45.41 -25.24 15.41
CA ASN A 706 44.55 -25.52 14.27
C ASN A 706 43.14 -25.01 14.58
N ILE A 707 42.62 -24.12 13.74
CA ILE A 707 41.34 -23.39 13.88
C ILE A 707 40.09 -24.33 13.76
N PHE A 708 40.23 -25.64 13.93
CA PHE A 708 39.19 -26.62 13.57
C PHE A 708 38.48 -27.38 14.70
N ASN A 709 38.77 -27.14 15.99
CA ASN A 709 37.99 -27.73 17.09
C ASN A 709 37.30 -26.65 17.93
N PHE A 710 36.16 -26.19 17.41
CA PHE A 710 35.23 -25.24 18.00
C PHE A 710 34.01 -25.98 18.58
N ASP A 711 34.14 -26.65 19.73
CA ASP A 711 32.98 -27.24 20.44
C ASP A 711 32.38 -26.33 21.51
N HIS A 712 33.01 -25.19 21.82
CA HIS A 712 32.51 -24.26 22.87
C HIS A 712 32.37 -22.78 22.47
N PHE A 713 32.59 -22.43 21.20
CA PHE A 713 32.35 -21.08 20.68
C PHE A 713 31.68 -21.16 19.30
N LYS A 714 30.35 -21.04 19.24
CA LYS A 714 29.67 -20.67 17.99
C LYS A 714 29.52 -19.15 17.95
N LEU A 715 30.61 -18.48 17.58
CA LEU A 715 30.61 -17.07 17.21
C LEU A 715 31.05 -16.98 15.74
N THR A 716 30.12 -17.20 14.82
CA THR A 716 30.38 -17.00 13.39
C THR A 716 30.23 -15.51 13.11
N ILE A 717 31.29 -14.74 13.35
CA ILE A 717 31.44 -13.39 12.80
C ILE A 717 32.03 -13.55 11.40
N LEU A 718 31.18 -13.40 10.38
CA LEU A 718 31.61 -13.03 9.04
C LEU A 718 31.74 -11.50 9.04
N ILE A 719 32.95 -11.00 8.84
CA ILE A 719 33.21 -9.71 8.21
C ILE A 719 33.14 -9.94 6.70
#